data_AF-A0A2N1NQZ9-F1
#
_entry.id   AF-A0A2N1NQZ9-F1
#
_cell.length_a   1.000
_cell.length_b   1.000
_cell.length_c   1.000
_cell.angle_alpha   90.00
_cell.angle_beta   90.00
_cell.angle_gamma   90.00
#
_symmetry.space_group_name_H-M   'P 1'
#
loop_
_entity.id
_entity.type
_entity.pdbx_description
1 polymer ?
#
loop_
_entity_poly.entity_id
_entity_poly.type
_entity_poly.pdbx_seq_one_letter_code
_entity_poly.pdbx_strand_id
1 'polypeptide(L)'
;MSSIDNFSDIEEFAAEVFDQDKSKVNNNESESEENEEVFAFFTQKLQVRKVIHTTTPVEYPETSPNGVATIYNITGWKNHMDAFSDIQYSTYGAGGSANIKECPFFGGISVKKDTRKCQGIKYCQFSNPEIINQEHCSVDFDSETFQNYTKQQNNNSKEAKTYSLFLAAKESSCPFKKDNNVSCDGKAHLGKIANYQQTETTKYFIGCDKYKQNEKWHRFINIKPEETNISLLQQLFSGTASIQELSQCSMIIPRSCKRKKCDMPHTDNGAVVHGEIIERSCSVQFIKIIPHDITKCPFVALICIGVHNHPPPPPERTPSGIKNNLQILIEQAINQDDTTTSRSILSGNLIKAYFNKEILAEIHVSLNNIDKLRYLVGKAYKTLHPFGQGVMGVYHYVSNKDSDLIDYVHKIDLFTNNGQVIIICMLPEQAKKLITLEWFQIDVSFKRVKGEINEFEINTYDSNYHLILSFCRVFTNVFTAEGYHRLFSSLFQTICEISGQCIKFKHIHKEGVGCILADLDAAQAKGLGLALYDLDCKRNWETHLTFIFKACIIHFQRNLHNKAFNVNTKNLIKQIPSAPSKEAVYDLLQQIRDTNDNGIKEWVDYYQQSYVLASLNQFISNIDPEIWLKSGSNTNYAEAAHSMVNREGKQLSLLSAILRGKRFDERCYKTIDICNKSGVPYTHRDRSEIKRTQESITRKASHNQKSKESVIDLTNDELPTKSSLKRSSVNRNKSLKKSKQEKSEEISTMNEISQLEIEERKMALRERAAEVRKKEAEAEALEIANSQRKKENESFI
;
A
#
# COMPACT_ATOMS: atom_id res chain seq x y z
N MET A 1 44.25 -23.53 -7.18
CA MET A 1 45.71 -23.39 -6.98
C MET A 1 45.90 -22.03 -6.33
N SER A 2 46.33 -21.82 -5.09
CA SER A 2 46.97 -22.60 -4.02
C SER A 2 46.62 -21.91 -2.68
N SER A 3 46.00 -22.59 -1.71
CA SER A 3 46.57 -23.08 -0.41
C SER A 3 46.79 -21.94 0.63
N ILE A 4 46.04 -21.77 1.73
CA ILE A 4 45.75 -22.57 2.95
C ILE A 4 46.86 -22.53 4.04
N ASP A 5 46.40 -22.23 5.27
CA ASP A 5 46.98 -22.24 6.64
C ASP A 5 47.88 -21.04 7.08
N ASN A 6 47.78 -20.46 8.28
CA ASN A 6 47.37 -21.01 9.58
C ASN A 6 46.90 -19.95 10.61
N PHE A 7 46.11 -20.41 11.59
CA PHE A 7 45.61 -19.75 12.82
C PHE A 7 46.71 -19.64 13.91
N SER A 8 46.65 -18.60 14.77
CA SER A 8 46.69 -18.73 16.25
C SER A 8 46.51 -17.37 16.98
N ASP A 9 45.91 -17.47 18.18
CA ASP A 9 45.99 -16.59 19.35
C ASP A 9 45.02 -15.39 19.48
N ILE A 10 43.98 -15.57 20.28
CA ILE A 10 43.77 -14.85 21.56
C ILE A 10 42.76 -15.64 22.41
N GLU A 11 43.19 -15.86 23.65
CA GLU A 11 42.63 -16.76 24.66
C GLU A 11 41.28 -16.32 25.24
N GLU A 12 40.52 -17.36 25.55
CA GLU A 12 39.24 -17.42 26.23
C GLU A 12 39.46 -17.26 27.75
N PHE A 13 38.75 -16.31 28.40
CA PHE A 13 38.64 -16.29 29.86
C PHE A 13 37.18 -16.43 30.28
N ALA A 14 36.93 -17.54 30.96
CA ALA A 14 35.64 -18.02 31.42
C ALA A 14 35.08 -17.21 32.61
N ALA A 15 33.75 -17.22 32.69
CA ALA A 15 32.98 -16.69 33.81
C ALA A 15 33.06 -17.63 35.02
N GLU A 16 33.48 -17.11 36.18
CA GLU A 16 33.31 -17.77 37.46
C GLU A 16 32.06 -17.24 38.19
N VAL A 17 31.18 -18.19 38.46
CA VAL A 17 30.04 -18.13 39.38
C VAL A 17 30.59 -18.15 40.80
N PHE A 18 30.15 -17.24 41.68
CA PHE A 18 30.27 -17.45 43.12
C PHE A 18 28.94 -17.24 43.84
N ASP A 19 28.60 -18.31 44.53
CA ASP A 19 27.36 -18.63 45.23
C ASP A 19 27.27 -17.88 46.56
N GLN A 20 26.03 -17.73 47.03
CA GLN A 20 25.71 -17.19 48.34
C GLN A 20 26.10 -18.18 49.43
N ASP A 21 26.78 -17.72 50.48
CA ASP A 21 26.71 -18.45 51.75
C ASP A 21 26.60 -17.53 52.96
N LYS A 22 25.67 -17.92 53.84
CA LYS A 22 25.30 -17.25 55.09
C LYS A 22 26.19 -17.79 56.22
N SER A 23 26.83 -16.90 56.98
CA SER A 23 27.16 -17.21 58.38
C SER A 23 27.18 -15.96 59.25
N LYS A 24 26.34 -15.98 60.29
CA LYS A 24 26.28 -15.05 61.42
C LYS A 24 27.51 -15.22 62.33
N VAL A 25 28.11 -14.13 62.80
CA VAL A 25 28.60 -13.99 64.19
C VAL A 25 28.36 -12.55 64.64
N ASN A 26 27.63 -12.41 65.75
CA ASN A 26 27.41 -11.17 66.50
C ASN A 26 28.72 -10.70 67.18
N ASN A 27 28.92 -9.39 67.30
CA ASN A 27 29.20 -8.78 68.60
C ASN A 27 28.79 -7.31 68.59
N ASN A 28 28.13 -6.92 69.67
CA ASN A 28 27.70 -5.56 69.98
C ASN A 28 28.92 -4.64 70.09
N GLU A 29 28.88 -3.49 69.43
CA GLU A 29 29.47 -2.26 69.94
C GLU A 29 28.62 -1.08 69.44
N SER A 30 28.04 -0.38 70.40
CA SER A 30 27.31 0.86 70.20
C SER A 30 28.30 1.98 69.94
N GLU A 31 28.40 2.42 68.68
CA GLU A 31 28.95 3.73 68.36
C GLU A 31 27.96 4.49 67.49
N SER A 32 27.52 5.62 68.05
CA SER A 32 26.73 6.64 67.43
C SER A 32 27.51 7.30 66.30
N GLU A 33 27.30 6.85 65.06
CA GLU A 33 27.66 7.65 63.89
C GLU A 33 26.51 8.62 63.60
N GLU A 34 26.74 9.88 63.96
CA GLU A 34 25.98 11.03 63.47
C GLU A 34 26.04 11.03 61.94
N ASN A 35 24.96 10.59 61.28
CA ASN A 35 24.80 10.76 59.84
C ASN A 35 24.71 12.26 59.52
N GLU A 36 25.82 12.91 59.17
CA GLU A 36 25.80 14.22 58.53
C GLU A 36 24.98 14.12 57.23
N GLU A 37 23.75 14.65 57.25
CA GLU A 37 22.89 14.71 56.07
C GLU A 37 23.54 15.60 55.00
N VAL A 38 24.20 15.02 53.99
CA VAL A 38 24.80 15.77 52.88
C VAL A 38 23.70 16.27 51.94
N PHE A 39 23.52 17.59 51.86
CA PHE A 39 22.58 18.25 50.94
C PHE A 39 23.29 18.80 49.70
N ALA A 40 22.68 18.63 48.53
CA ALA A 40 23.11 19.27 47.29
C ALA A 40 22.32 20.57 47.05
N PHE A 41 23.02 21.70 46.93
CA PHE A 41 22.42 23.03 46.79
C PHE A 41 22.46 23.55 45.35
N PHE A 42 21.29 23.79 44.75
CA PHE A 42 21.15 24.42 43.42
C PHE A 42 20.88 25.92 43.50
N THR A 43 20.34 26.38 44.63
CA THR A 43 20.30 27.78 45.05
C THR A 43 20.40 27.86 46.57
N GLN A 44 20.48 29.07 47.14
CA GLN A 44 20.41 29.27 48.60
C GLN A 44 19.15 28.66 49.26
N LYS A 45 18.08 28.42 48.50
CA LYS A 45 16.80 27.90 49.00
C LYS A 45 16.37 26.57 48.40
N LEU A 46 17.08 26.08 47.37
CA LEU A 46 16.76 24.85 46.66
C LEU A 46 17.84 23.82 46.94
N GLN A 47 17.58 22.97 47.93
CA GLN A 47 18.42 21.84 48.31
C GLN A 47 17.70 20.52 48.05
N VAL A 48 18.46 19.46 47.78
CA VAL A 48 17.94 18.10 47.62
C VAL A 48 18.80 17.12 48.41
N ARG A 49 18.20 16.01 48.84
CA ARG A 49 18.88 14.95 49.60
C ARG A 49 19.43 13.83 48.71
N LYS A 50 18.81 13.59 47.56
CA LYS A 50 19.19 12.52 46.63
C LYS A 50 19.59 13.11 45.29
N VAL A 51 20.77 12.73 44.82
CA VAL A 51 21.29 13.07 43.50
C VAL A 51 21.55 11.78 42.73
N ILE A 52 21.02 11.70 41.51
CA ILE A 52 21.18 10.57 40.59
C ILE A 52 21.95 11.08 39.38
N HIS A 53 23.03 10.42 39.01
CA HIS A 53 23.78 10.73 37.80
C HIS A 53 23.42 9.74 36.69
N THR A 54 23.16 10.23 35.49
CA THR A 54 22.81 9.39 34.34
C THR A 54 23.32 10.00 33.02
N THR A 55 23.51 9.14 32.03
CA THR A 55 23.81 9.51 30.64
C THR A 55 22.63 9.21 29.71
N THR A 56 21.47 8.81 30.26
CA THR A 56 20.27 8.50 29.49
C THR A 56 19.06 9.27 30.05
N PRO A 57 18.16 9.78 29.19
CA PRO A 57 16.89 10.35 29.64
C PRO A 57 16.10 9.37 30.52
N VAL A 58 15.33 9.90 31.46
CA VAL A 58 14.52 9.09 32.40
C VAL A 58 13.03 9.33 32.11
N GLU A 59 12.27 8.25 31.96
CA GLU A 59 10.83 8.31 31.66
C GLU A 59 9.96 8.64 32.87
N TYR A 60 10.27 8.04 34.02
CA TYR A 60 9.61 8.28 35.31
C TYR A 60 10.66 8.71 36.34
N PRO A 61 11.06 9.99 36.34
CA PRO A 61 12.06 10.47 37.28
C PRO A 61 11.54 10.33 38.71
N GLU A 62 12.41 9.88 39.62
CA GLU A 62 12.08 9.78 41.03
C GLU A 62 11.73 11.15 41.63
N THR A 63 10.82 11.15 42.61
CA THR A 63 10.39 12.35 43.33
C THR A 63 10.52 12.12 44.84
N SER A 64 10.53 13.20 45.62
CA SER A 64 10.39 13.12 47.07
C SER A 64 9.86 14.44 47.63
N PRO A 65 9.30 14.48 48.85
CA PRO A 65 8.90 15.73 49.49
C PRO A 65 10.03 16.79 49.53
N ASN A 66 11.28 16.33 49.71
CA ASN A 66 12.48 17.17 49.81
C ASN A 66 13.24 17.35 48.48
N GLY A 67 12.72 16.78 47.39
CA GLY A 67 13.34 16.83 46.08
C GLY A 67 14.35 15.71 45.80
N VAL A 68 14.38 15.26 44.54
CA VAL A 68 15.42 14.39 43.97
C VAL A 68 15.98 15.10 42.73
N ALA A 69 17.29 15.20 42.61
CA ALA A 69 17.95 15.74 41.42
C ALA A 69 18.48 14.61 40.53
N THR A 70 18.12 14.62 39.25
CA THR A 70 18.73 13.78 38.22
C THR A 70 19.64 14.65 37.37
N ILE A 71 20.93 14.34 37.34
CA ILE A 71 21.98 15.04 36.59
C ILE A 71 22.28 14.25 35.33
N TYR A 72 22.10 14.90 34.18
CA TYR A 72 22.38 14.33 32.88
C TYR A 72 23.72 14.83 32.38
N ASN A 73 24.65 13.93 32.10
CA ASN A 73 25.82 14.25 31.29
C ASN A 73 25.42 14.24 29.81
N ILE A 74 25.43 15.42 29.20
CA ILE A 74 24.99 15.65 27.82
C ILE A 74 26.15 15.85 26.85
N THR A 75 27.36 15.44 27.25
CA THR A 75 28.54 15.49 26.39
C THR A 75 28.27 14.73 25.09
N GLY A 76 28.45 15.39 23.94
CA GLY A 76 28.23 14.80 22.62
C GLY A 76 26.77 14.73 22.15
N TRP A 77 25.80 15.21 22.95
CA TRP A 77 24.39 15.25 22.53
C TRP A 77 24.15 16.37 21.53
N LYS A 78 23.34 16.10 20.49
CA LYS A 78 22.95 17.12 19.50
C LYS A 78 22.06 18.20 20.11
N ASN A 79 21.21 17.83 21.08
CA ASN A 79 20.28 18.73 21.73
C ASN A 79 20.17 18.40 23.23
N HIS A 80 20.59 19.34 24.09
CA HIS A 80 20.54 19.19 25.54
C HIS A 80 19.11 19.04 26.10
N MET A 81 18.11 19.54 25.37
CA MET A 81 16.70 19.47 25.81
C MET A 81 16.12 18.06 25.72
N ASP A 82 16.76 17.15 24.99
CA ASP A 82 16.34 15.74 24.90
C ASP A 82 16.44 15.04 26.28
N ALA A 83 17.19 15.60 27.24
CA ALA A 83 17.27 15.10 28.61
C ALA A 83 15.90 15.10 29.32
N PHE A 84 14.98 15.97 28.87
CA PHE A 84 13.65 16.15 29.46
C PHE A 84 12.51 15.67 28.55
N SER A 85 12.80 15.18 27.33
CA SER A 85 11.76 14.86 26.34
C SER A 85 11.00 13.58 26.66
N ASP A 86 11.66 12.67 27.37
CA ASP A 86 11.20 11.29 27.54
C ASP A 86 10.30 11.11 28.78
N ILE A 87 10.19 12.16 29.61
CA ILE A 87 9.35 12.20 30.81
C ILE A 87 7.88 11.90 30.43
N GLN A 88 7.28 10.88 31.05
CA GLN A 88 5.92 10.42 30.78
C GLN A 88 4.86 11.26 31.51
N TYR A 89 5.23 11.90 32.63
CA TYR A 89 4.36 12.85 33.30
C TYR A 89 4.05 14.07 32.41
N SER A 90 2.85 14.63 32.55
CA SER A 90 2.48 15.82 31.80
C SER A 90 3.12 17.08 32.39
N THR A 91 4.25 17.48 31.83
CA THR A 91 5.11 18.58 32.30
C THR A 91 4.86 19.94 31.63
N TYR A 92 3.79 20.08 30.83
CA TYR A 92 3.44 21.33 30.13
C TYR A 92 2.55 22.28 30.97
N GLY A 93 2.53 22.11 32.29
CA GLY A 93 1.75 22.94 33.21
C GLY A 93 2.20 24.39 33.29
N ALA A 94 1.36 25.21 33.93
CA ALA A 94 1.71 26.58 34.33
C ALA A 94 3.00 26.57 35.16
N GLY A 95 3.85 27.56 34.92
CA GLY A 95 5.22 27.58 35.42
C GLY A 95 5.90 28.91 35.16
N GLY A 96 7.14 29.02 35.61
CA GLY A 96 7.95 30.24 35.48
C GLY A 96 9.39 29.90 35.13
N SER A 97 10.01 30.76 34.33
CA SER A 97 11.44 30.71 34.05
C SER A 97 12.16 31.85 34.75
N ALA A 98 13.28 31.55 35.37
CA ALA A 98 14.16 32.54 35.99
C ALA A 98 15.63 32.23 35.63
N ASN A 99 16.48 33.25 35.65
CA ASN A 99 17.92 33.06 35.53
C ASN A 99 18.56 33.14 36.92
N ILE A 100 19.48 32.22 37.19
CA ILE A 100 20.29 32.19 38.41
C ILE A 100 21.71 32.52 37.99
N LYS A 101 22.29 33.56 38.59
CA LYS A 101 23.65 34.02 38.26
C LYS A 101 24.72 33.03 38.71
N GLU A 102 24.57 32.46 39.90
CA GLU A 102 25.53 31.53 40.49
C GLU A 102 24.79 30.30 41.03
N CYS A 103 24.91 29.16 40.34
CA CYS A 103 24.41 27.87 40.79
C CYS A 103 25.51 27.14 41.60
N PRO A 104 25.34 26.91 42.92
CA PRO A 104 26.39 26.28 43.74
C PRO A 104 26.74 24.87 43.26
N PHE A 105 25.74 24.06 42.89
CA PHE A 105 25.94 22.69 42.41
C PHE A 105 26.81 22.61 41.14
N PHE A 106 26.75 23.62 40.27
CA PHE A 106 27.57 23.69 39.06
C PHE A 106 28.77 24.63 39.23
N GLY A 107 29.30 24.78 40.44
CA GLY A 107 30.52 25.55 40.70
C GLY A 107 30.39 27.05 40.40
N GLY A 108 29.20 27.62 40.65
CA GLY A 108 28.94 29.06 40.46
C GLY A 108 28.57 29.46 39.02
N ILE A 109 28.31 28.49 38.12
CA ILE A 109 27.92 28.77 36.74
C ILE A 109 26.50 29.35 36.67
N SER A 110 26.28 30.29 35.74
CA SER A 110 24.95 30.83 35.49
C SER A 110 24.05 29.86 34.75
N VAL A 111 22.83 29.70 35.24
CA VAL A 111 21.86 28.71 34.76
C VAL A 111 20.48 29.33 34.56
N LYS A 112 19.73 28.80 33.61
CA LYS A 112 18.30 28.97 33.47
C LYS A 112 17.57 27.93 34.33
N LYS A 113 16.66 28.40 35.17
CA LYS A 113 15.71 27.59 35.94
C LYS A 113 14.33 27.65 35.28
N ASP A 114 13.83 26.52 34.79
CA ASP A 114 12.45 26.38 34.26
C ASP A 114 11.64 25.48 35.19
N THR A 115 10.65 26.05 35.88
CA THR A 115 9.78 25.32 36.79
C THR A 115 8.47 24.97 36.09
N ARG A 116 8.09 23.71 36.13
CA ARG A 116 6.81 23.17 35.63
C ARG A 116 6.12 22.36 36.71
N LYS A 117 4.81 22.18 36.59
CA LYS A 117 4.03 21.27 37.43
C LYS A 117 3.53 20.08 36.64
N CYS A 118 3.45 18.93 37.30
CA CYS A 118 2.69 17.81 36.80
C CYS A 118 1.23 18.22 36.66
N GLN A 119 0.64 18.05 35.47
CA GLN A 119 -0.80 18.31 35.28
C GLN A 119 -1.69 17.14 35.73
N GLY A 120 -1.10 16.08 36.28
CA GLY A 120 -1.77 14.87 36.72
C GLY A 120 -2.25 13.98 35.59
N ILE A 121 -3.40 13.33 35.78
CA ILE A 121 -3.95 12.31 34.89
C ILE A 121 -5.43 12.58 34.58
N LYS A 122 -5.99 11.73 33.72
CA LYS A 122 -7.42 11.62 33.49
C LYS A 122 -7.89 10.21 33.85
N TYR A 123 -9.10 10.07 34.37
CA TYR A 123 -9.65 8.79 34.80
C TYR A 123 -11.16 8.75 34.60
N CYS A 124 -11.75 7.55 34.54
CA CYS A 124 -13.22 7.41 34.47
C CYS A 124 -13.85 7.78 35.81
N GLN A 125 -14.97 8.52 35.79
CA GLN A 125 -15.70 8.89 37.01
C GLN A 125 -16.15 7.70 37.87
N PHE A 126 -16.28 6.50 37.27
CA PHE A 126 -16.66 5.26 37.94
C PHE A 126 -15.44 4.38 38.31
N SER A 127 -14.24 4.94 38.25
CA SER A 127 -13.03 4.22 38.65
C SER A 127 -12.91 4.09 40.15
N ASN A 128 -12.32 2.97 40.61
CA ASN A 128 -12.15 2.70 42.04
C ASN A 128 -11.30 3.81 42.71
N PRO A 129 -11.82 4.52 43.73
CA PRO A 129 -11.11 5.58 44.44
C PRO A 129 -9.76 5.15 45.03
N GLU A 130 -9.62 3.91 45.49
CA GLU A 130 -8.35 3.39 46.04
C GLU A 130 -7.24 3.37 44.99
N ILE A 131 -7.58 3.04 43.74
CA ILE A 131 -6.65 3.03 42.62
C ILE A 131 -6.29 4.47 42.21
N ILE A 132 -7.28 5.37 42.14
CA ILE A 132 -7.07 6.75 41.69
C ILE A 132 -6.26 7.56 42.72
N ASN A 133 -6.42 7.25 44.01
CA ASN A 133 -5.76 7.95 45.12
C ASN A 133 -4.37 7.41 45.46
N GLN A 134 -3.84 6.44 44.69
CA GLN A 134 -2.52 5.91 44.95
C GLN A 134 -1.45 7.01 44.88
N GLU A 135 -0.58 7.02 45.89
CA GLU A 135 0.57 7.90 45.95
C GLU A 135 1.85 7.16 45.53
N HIS A 136 2.75 7.86 44.84
CA HIS A 136 4.06 7.29 44.49
C HIS A 136 5.15 8.36 44.37
N CYS A 137 6.39 7.91 44.60
CA CYS A 137 7.63 8.67 44.41
C CYS A 137 8.56 8.01 43.38
N SER A 138 8.32 6.75 43.05
CA SER A 138 9.00 5.96 42.02
C SER A 138 7.98 5.06 41.34
N VAL A 139 8.32 4.52 40.17
CA VAL A 139 7.44 3.63 39.40
C VAL A 139 8.09 2.26 39.29
N ASP A 140 7.36 1.25 39.74
CA ASP A 140 7.68 -0.16 39.56
C ASP A 140 6.57 -0.81 38.73
N PHE A 141 6.92 -1.18 37.50
CA PHE A 141 6.00 -1.79 36.53
C PHE A 141 5.63 -3.24 36.90
N ASP A 142 6.46 -3.91 37.70
CA ASP A 142 6.23 -5.28 38.11
C ASP A 142 5.36 -5.36 39.38
N SER A 143 5.06 -4.23 40.01
CA SER A 143 4.19 -4.16 41.19
C SER A 143 2.78 -4.68 40.90
N GLU A 144 2.20 -5.44 41.84
CA GLU A 144 0.81 -5.91 41.75
C GLU A 144 -0.17 -4.76 41.53
N THR A 145 0.15 -3.57 42.07
CA THR A 145 -0.67 -2.37 41.90
C THR A 145 -0.71 -1.89 40.45
N PHE A 146 0.42 -1.87 39.74
CA PHE A 146 0.47 -1.51 38.32
C PHE A 146 -0.25 -2.55 37.44
N GLN A 147 -0.08 -3.83 37.75
CA GLN A 147 -0.78 -4.91 37.06
C GLN A 147 -2.30 -4.87 37.28
N ASN A 148 -2.76 -4.42 38.46
CA ASN A 148 -4.19 -4.44 38.80
C ASN A 148 -5.03 -3.40 38.04
N TYR A 149 -4.52 -2.19 37.74
CA TYR A 149 -5.30 -1.22 36.95
C TYR A 149 -5.11 -1.35 35.43
N THR A 150 -4.06 -2.05 34.97
CA THR A 150 -3.88 -2.38 33.55
C THR A 150 -4.70 -3.60 33.10
N LYS A 151 -5.19 -4.43 34.03
CA LYS A 151 -6.13 -5.51 33.75
C LYS A 151 -7.45 -4.95 33.21
N GLN A 152 -7.69 -5.17 31.92
CA GLN A 152 -9.00 -4.92 31.31
C GLN A 152 -9.96 -6.04 31.71
N GLN A 153 -11.16 -5.65 32.16
CA GLN A 153 -12.24 -6.61 32.38
C GLN A 153 -12.79 -7.09 31.05
N ASN A 154 -12.86 -8.41 30.88
CA ASN A 154 -13.33 -9.04 29.66
C ASN A 154 -14.87 -8.98 29.59
N ASN A 155 -15.41 -7.86 29.09
CA ASN A 155 -16.85 -7.64 28.99
C ASN A 155 -17.41 -8.11 27.65
N ASN A 156 -17.10 -9.36 27.27
CA ASN A 156 -17.58 -9.96 26.02
C ASN A 156 -18.98 -10.60 26.13
N SER A 157 -19.70 -10.34 27.23
CA SER A 157 -21.04 -10.87 27.44
C SER A 157 -22.06 -10.27 26.47
N LYS A 158 -23.13 -11.04 26.19
CA LYS A 158 -24.26 -10.59 25.37
C LYS A 158 -24.93 -9.34 25.97
N GLU A 159 -24.90 -9.20 27.29
CA GLU A 159 -25.43 -8.05 28.03
C GLU A 159 -24.58 -6.80 27.83
N ALA A 160 -23.24 -6.90 27.97
CA ALA A 160 -22.33 -5.77 27.75
C ALA A 160 -22.40 -5.24 26.32
N LYS A 161 -22.53 -6.12 25.32
CA LYS A 161 -22.80 -5.74 23.93
C LYS A 161 -24.14 -5.02 23.77
N THR A 162 -25.16 -5.46 24.50
CA THR A 162 -26.49 -4.84 24.50
C THR A 162 -26.45 -3.42 25.09
N TYR A 163 -25.75 -3.24 26.22
CA TYR A 163 -25.53 -1.93 26.83
C TYR A 163 -24.77 -0.98 25.91
N SER A 164 -23.71 -1.47 25.28
CA SER A 164 -22.91 -0.69 24.32
C SER A 164 -23.75 -0.24 23.11
N LEU A 165 -24.56 -1.15 22.56
CA LEU A 165 -25.48 -0.83 21.46
C LEU A 165 -26.53 0.22 21.87
N PHE A 166 -27.10 0.09 23.07
CA PHE A 166 -28.07 1.05 23.61
C PHE A 166 -27.47 2.45 23.78
N LEU A 167 -26.29 2.56 24.39
CA LEU A 167 -25.60 3.84 24.57
C LEU A 167 -25.22 4.47 23.22
N ALA A 168 -24.63 3.68 22.31
CA ALA A 168 -24.26 4.15 20.97
C ALA A 168 -25.50 4.65 20.19
N ALA A 169 -26.62 3.95 20.31
CA ALA A 169 -27.87 4.37 19.68
C ALA A 169 -28.40 5.69 20.27
N LYS A 170 -28.29 5.91 21.58
CA LYS A 170 -28.70 7.16 22.23
C LYS A 170 -27.80 8.35 21.87
N GLU A 171 -26.49 8.13 21.80
CA GLU A 171 -25.50 9.20 21.58
C GLU A 171 -25.30 9.56 20.10
N SER A 172 -25.53 8.61 19.19
CA SER A 172 -25.54 8.91 17.77
C SER A 172 -26.59 9.98 17.45
N SER A 173 -26.33 10.86 16.50
CA SER A 173 -27.33 11.77 15.93
C SER A 173 -28.09 11.09 14.79
N CYS A 174 -29.27 11.60 14.43
CA CYS A 174 -29.98 11.10 13.26
C CYS A 174 -29.30 11.65 11.99
N PRO A 175 -28.95 10.81 10.98
CA PRO A 175 -28.28 11.27 9.77
C PRO A 175 -29.18 12.10 8.83
N PHE A 176 -30.49 12.09 9.05
CA PHE A 176 -31.44 12.85 8.24
C PHE A 176 -31.24 14.36 8.41
N LYS A 177 -31.27 15.07 7.28
CA LYS A 177 -31.29 16.54 7.23
C LYS A 177 -32.50 16.99 6.42
N LYS A 178 -33.22 17.98 6.94
CA LYS A 178 -34.33 18.64 6.23
C LYS A 178 -33.80 19.54 5.11
N ASP A 179 -34.68 20.01 4.23
CA ASP A 179 -34.35 20.78 3.01
C ASP A 179 -33.50 22.05 3.25
N ASN A 180 -33.41 22.55 4.48
CA ASN A 180 -32.53 23.66 4.89
C ASN A 180 -31.21 23.20 5.56
N ASN A 181 -30.77 21.95 5.35
CA ASN A 181 -29.59 21.34 5.99
C ASN A 181 -29.67 21.24 7.53
N VAL A 182 -30.87 21.45 8.11
CA VAL A 182 -31.13 21.32 9.55
C VAL A 182 -31.15 19.84 9.91
N SER A 183 -30.28 19.45 10.86
CA SER A 183 -30.17 18.06 11.31
C SER A 183 -31.41 17.63 12.09
N CYS A 184 -31.85 16.40 11.87
CA CYS A 184 -32.94 15.80 12.61
C CYS A 184 -32.57 15.61 14.09
N ASP A 185 -33.44 16.10 14.97
CA ASP A 185 -33.32 16.02 16.44
C ASP A 185 -34.10 14.83 17.03
N GLY A 186 -34.52 13.87 16.18
CA GLY A 186 -35.20 12.66 16.61
C GLY A 186 -34.30 11.74 17.43
N LYS A 187 -34.87 11.14 18.48
CA LYS A 187 -34.17 10.23 19.40
C LYS A 187 -34.25 8.79 18.89
N ALA A 188 -33.33 7.96 19.39
CA ALA A 188 -33.37 6.53 19.12
C ALA A 188 -34.62 5.90 19.76
N HIS A 189 -35.31 5.07 18.97
CA HIS A 189 -36.48 4.33 19.40
C HIS A 189 -36.42 2.88 18.86
N LEU A 190 -36.86 1.92 19.65
CA LEU A 190 -36.88 0.51 19.25
C LEU A 190 -38.15 0.19 18.45
N GLY A 191 -37.99 -0.04 17.15
CA GLY A 191 -39.06 -0.45 16.24
C GLY A 191 -39.14 -1.96 16.02
N LYS A 192 -40.30 -2.42 15.55
CA LYS A 192 -40.56 -3.81 15.13
C LYS A 192 -40.94 -3.84 13.66
N ILE A 193 -40.43 -4.81 12.92
CA ILE A 193 -40.85 -5.14 11.55
C ILE A 193 -41.57 -6.49 11.62
N ALA A 194 -42.87 -6.49 11.33
CA ALA A 194 -43.63 -7.70 11.11
C ALA A 194 -43.39 -8.17 9.67
N ASN A 195 -42.76 -9.34 9.50
CA ASN A 195 -42.68 -9.97 8.18
C ASN A 195 -44.05 -10.56 7.83
N TYR A 196 -44.64 -10.12 6.71
CA TYR A 196 -45.90 -10.66 6.19
C TYR A 196 -45.77 -12.05 5.53
N GLN A 197 -44.57 -12.63 5.50
CA GLN A 197 -44.28 -13.93 4.88
C GLN A 197 -43.74 -14.95 5.91
N GLN A 198 -44.65 -15.79 6.40
CA GLN A 198 -44.48 -17.19 6.89
C GLN A 198 -43.23 -17.56 7.71
N THR A 199 -42.65 -16.64 8.47
CA THR A 199 -41.73 -16.98 9.57
C THR A 199 -42.11 -16.12 10.78
N GLU A 200 -42.48 -16.75 11.90
CA GLU A 200 -42.93 -16.10 13.15
C GLU A 200 -41.86 -15.25 13.87
N THR A 201 -40.77 -14.90 13.18
CA THR A 201 -39.66 -14.16 13.76
C THR A 201 -39.90 -12.66 13.65
N THR A 202 -40.34 -12.05 14.76
CA THR A 202 -40.41 -10.59 14.89
C THR A 202 -39.00 -10.02 14.80
N LYS A 203 -38.73 -9.18 13.80
CA LYS A 203 -37.44 -8.47 13.67
C LYS A 203 -37.50 -7.13 14.37
N TYR A 204 -36.45 -6.80 15.12
CA TYR A 204 -36.31 -5.54 15.82
C TYR A 204 -35.26 -4.65 15.13
N PHE A 205 -35.46 -3.35 15.16
CA PHE A 205 -34.49 -2.36 14.68
C PHE A 205 -34.49 -1.12 15.58
N ILE A 206 -33.40 -0.35 15.58
CA ILE A 206 -33.39 0.97 16.24
C ILE A 206 -33.59 2.04 15.17
N GLY A 207 -34.71 2.73 15.25
CA GLY A 207 -35.13 3.79 14.34
C GLY A 207 -35.07 5.19 14.97
N CYS A 208 -35.56 6.17 14.21
CA CYS A 208 -35.81 7.53 14.66
C CYS A 208 -37.27 7.69 15.10
N ASP A 209 -37.53 8.21 16.29
CA ASP A 209 -38.88 8.48 16.80
C ASP A 209 -39.67 9.52 15.99
N LYS A 210 -38.97 10.47 15.34
CA LYS A 210 -39.54 11.50 14.47
C LYS A 210 -39.65 11.13 12.99
N TYR A 211 -39.40 9.87 12.63
CA TYR A 211 -39.51 9.42 11.24
C TYR A 211 -40.94 9.61 10.71
N LYS A 212 -41.07 10.18 9.51
CA LYS A 212 -42.35 10.20 8.77
C LYS A 212 -42.26 9.37 7.50
N GLN A 213 -43.41 8.87 7.08
CA GLN A 213 -43.53 8.10 5.85
C GLN A 213 -43.01 8.92 4.65
N ASN A 214 -42.19 8.29 3.81
CA ASN A 214 -41.49 8.86 2.64
C ASN A 214 -40.24 9.71 2.93
N GLU A 215 -39.85 9.93 4.19
CA GLU A 215 -38.56 10.54 4.52
C GLU A 215 -37.43 9.48 4.42
N LYS A 216 -36.41 9.74 3.60
CA LYS A 216 -35.24 8.84 3.45
C LYS A 216 -34.12 9.26 4.40
N TRP A 217 -33.16 8.38 4.68
CA TRP A 217 -31.94 8.67 5.45
C TRP A 217 -32.12 8.98 6.93
N HIS A 218 -33.26 8.62 7.52
CA HIS A 218 -33.35 8.53 8.98
C HIS A 218 -32.48 7.40 9.53
N ARG A 219 -32.18 7.48 10.83
CA ARG A 219 -31.52 6.40 11.56
C ARG A 219 -32.26 5.08 11.34
N PHE A 220 -31.50 4.07 10.93
CA PHE A 220 -31.95 2.69 10.88
C PHE A 220 -30.77 1.79 11.22
N ILE A 221 -30.78 1.21 12.42
CA ILE A 221 -29.76 0.27 12.88
C ILE A 221 -30.41 -1.10 12.97
N ASN A 222 -29.90 -2.03 12.15
CA ASN A 222 -30.33 -3.42 12.20
C ASN A 222 -29.76 -4.10 13.45
N ILE A 223 -30.60 -4.80 14.21
CA ILE A 223 -30.18 -5.53 15.43
C ILE A 223 -29.86 -6.96 15.05
N LYS A 224 -28.72 -7.47 15.52
CA LYS A 224 -28.31 -8.87 15.42
C LYS A 224 -28.78 -9.66 16.65
N PRO A 225 -29.82 -10.51 16.56
CA PRO A 225 -30.38 -11.25 17.70
C PRO A 225 -29.38 -12.23 18.35
N GLU A 226 -28.43 -12.74 17.58
CA GLU A 226 -27.36 -13.64 18.04
C GLU A 226 -26.44 -12.95 19.06
N GLU A 227 -26.11 -11.68 18.85
CA GLU A 227 -25.16 -10.90 19.63
C GLU A 227 -25.81 -9.97 20.68
N THR A 228 -27.14 -9.76 20.60
CA THR A 228 -27.88 -8.78 21.41
C THR A 228 -29.01 -9.44 22.20
N ASN A 229 -29.13 -9.15 23.50
CA ASN A 229 -30.29 -9.56 24.29
C ASN A 229 -31.46 -8.59 24.00
N ILE A 230 -32.40 -9.02 23.15
CA ILE A 230 -33.53 -8.18 22.72
C ILE A 230 -34.43 -7.80 23.89
N SER A 231 -34.68 -8.71 24.84
CA SER A 231 -35.52 -8.44 26.00
C SER A 231 -34.91 -7.35 26.89
N LEU A 232 -33.60 -7.45 27.15
CA LEU A 232 -32.87 -6.41 27.88
C LEU A 232 -32.88 -5.08 27.11
N LEU A 233 -32.68 -5.09 25.79
CA LEU A 233 -32.72 -3.87 24.97
C LEU A 233 -34.10 -3.20 25.02
N GLN A 234 -35.18 -3.98 25.00
CA GLN A 234 -36.55 -3.46 25.18
C GLN A 234 -36.69 -2.77 26.52
N GLN A 235 -36.27 -3.43 27.61
CA GLN A 235 -36.33 -2.89 28.95
C GLN A 235 -35.52 -1.59 29.11
N LEU A 236 -34.36 -1.48 28.43
CA LEU A 236 -33.53 -0.27 28.42
C LEU A 236 -34.22 0.91 27.71
N PHE A 237 -34.89 0.66 26.58
CA PHE A 237 -35.64 1.71 25.87
C PHE A 237 -36.95 2.09 26.56
N SER A 238 -37.60 1.18 27.29
CA SER A 238 -38.79 1.46 28.10
C SER A 238 -38.49 2.03 29.48
N GLY A 239 -37.22 2.03 29.92
CA GLY A 239 -36.82 2.49 31.25
C GLY A 239 -37.19 1.54 32.40
N THR A 240 -37.45 0.26 32.10
CA THR A 240 -37.88 -0.76 33.07
C THR A 240 -36.80 -1.81 33.37
N ALA A 241 -35.56 -1.60 32.90
CA ALA A 241 -34.46 -2.53 33.12
C ALA A 241 -34.03 -2.53 34.58
N SER A 242 -33.96 -3.72 35.20
CA SER A 242 -33.23 -3.92 36.45
C SER A 242 -31.78 -4.22 36.09
N ILE A 243 -30.88 -3.29 36.39
CA ILE A 243 -29.49 -3.36 35.94
C ILE A 243 -28.61 -3.72 37.15
N GLN A 244 -27.93 -4.85 37.07
CA GLN A 244 -26.92 -5.25 38.05
C GLN A 244 -25.72 -4.30 37.97
N GLU A 245 -25.06 -4.02 39.11
CA GLU A 245 -23.86 -3.19 39.11
C GLU A 245 -22.80 -3.76 38.17
N LEU A 246 -22.43 -2.97 37.17
CA LEU A 246 -21.33 -3.33 36.28
C LEU A 246 -20.02 -3.25 37.05
N SER A 247 -19.08 -4.12 36.68
CA SER A 247 -17.79 -4.27 37.34
C SER A 247 -17.00 -2.94 37.41
N GLN A 248 -16.20 -2.79 38.47
CA GLN A 248 -15.46 -1.55 38.76
C GLN A 248 -14.50 -1.17 37.62
N CYS A 249 -14.48 0.12 37.27
CA CYS A 249 -13.61 0.63 36.21
C CYS A 249 -12.18 0.86 36.71
N SER A 250 -11.19 0.58 35.87
CA SER A 250 -9.77 0.88 36.12
C SER A 250 -9.16 1.85 35.10
N MET A 251 -9.99 2.51 34.28
CA MET A 251 -9.49 3.35 33.19
C MET A 251 -8.75 4.59 33.69
N ILE A 252 -7.45 4.61 33.44
CA ILE A 252 -6.55 5.74 33.64
C ILE A 252 -5.86 6.05 32.32
N ILE A 253 -5.85 7.33 31.94
CA ILE A 253 -5.20 7.78 30.71
C ILE A 253 -4.34 9.02 30.98
N PRO A 254 -3.30 9.27 30.19
CA PRO A 254 -2.50 10.46 30.33
C PRO A 254 -3.31 11.73 30.09
N ARG A 255 -2.89 12.82 30.73
CA ARG A 255 -3.54 14.14 30.63
C ARG A 255 -3.73 14.61 29.18
N SER A 256 -2.77 14.32 28.31
CA SER A 256 -2.77 14.70 26.89
C SER A 256 -3.81 13.95 26.05
N CYS A 257 -4.39 12.86 26.57
CA CYS A 257 -5.39 12.10 25.83
C CYS A 257 -6.63 12.97 25.57
N LYS A 258 -7.10 12.94 24.31
CA LYS A 258 -8.27 13.71 23.85
C LYS A 258 -9.61 13.03 24.15
N ARG A 259 -9.56 11.79 24.65
CA ARG A 259 -10.75 11.01 25.01
C ARG A 259 -11.52 11.72 26.14
N LYS A 260 -12.84 11.78 25.98
CA LYS A 260 -13.78 12.40 26.93
C LYS A 260 -14.70 11.40 27.63
N LYS A 261 -14.86 10.21 27.06
CA LYS A 261 -15.76 9.15 27.54
C LYS A 261 -15.00 7.84 27.75
N CYS A 262 -15.47 7.01 28.68
CA CYS A 262 -14.91 5.68 28.95
C CYS A 262 -15.16 4.72 27.78
N ASP A 263 -14.34 3.68 27.61
CA ASP A 263 -14.59 2.67 26.56
C ASP A 263 -15.69 1.67 26.94
N MET A 264 -16.11 1.66 28.21
CA MET A 264 -17.02 0.67 28.76
C MET A 264 -18.34 1.32 29.26
N PRO A 265 -19.48 0.61 29.13
CA PRO A 265 -20.71 1.02 29.78
C PRO A 265 -20.58 0.92 31.31
N HIS A 266 -21.27 1.80 32.01
CA HIS A 266 -21.32 1.84 33.47
C HIS A 266 -22.77 1.91 33.96
N THR A 267 -22.94 1.68 35.27
CA THR A 267 -24.21 1.82 35.97
C THR A 267 -24.15 2.99 36.94
N ASP A 268 -25.18 3.83 36.91
CA ASP A 268 -25.36 4.93 37.86
C ASP A 268 -26.83 5.00 38.27
N ASN A 269 -27.10 4.85 39.57
CA ASN A 269 -28.45 4.85 40.14
C ASN A 269 -29.47 3.96 39.38
N GLY A 270 -29.04 2.76 38.97
CA GLY A 270 -29.89 1.81 38.26
C GLY A 270 -30.09 2.10 36.76
N ALA A 271 -29.38 3.07 36.19
CA ALA A 271 -29.38 3.36 34.75
C ALA A 271 -28.03 3.01 34.10
N VAL A 272 -28.07 2.56 32.84
CA VAL A 272 -26.85 2.38 32.02
C VAL A 272 -26.42 3.73 31.47
N VAL A 273 -25.17 4.10 31.74
CA VAL A 273 -24.57 5.38 31.38
C VAL A 273 -23.20 5.20 30.74
N HIS A 274 -22.77 6.20 30.00
CA HIS A 274 -21.44 6.29 29.42
C HIS A 274 -20.57 7.19 30.29
N GLY A 275 -19.58 6.60 30.96
CA GLY A 275 -18.77 7.31 31.97
C GLY A 275 -17.99 8.48 31.38
N GLU A 276 -18.01 9.62 32.08
CA GLU A 276 -17.17 10.77 31.76
C GLU A 276 -15.73 10.53 32.22
N ILE A 277 -14.79 11.08 31.44
CA ILE A 277 -13.38 11.12 31.81
C ILE A 277 -13.11 12.44 32.54
N ILE A 278 -12.80 12.32 33.82
CA ILE A 278 -12.55 13.43 34.73
C ILE A 278 -11.05 13.66 34.90
N GLU A 279 -10.72 14.88 35.27
CA GLU A 279 -9.39 15.41 35.41
C GLU A 279 -8.92 15.38 36.86
N ARG A 280 -7.72 14.82 37.11
CA ARG A 280 -7.05 14.89 38.42
C ARG A 280 -5.77 15.72 38.30
N SER A 281 -5.66 16.75 39.13
CA SER A 281 -4.46 17.59 39.19
C SER A 281 -3.41 17.00 40.12
N CYS A 282 -2.15 17.42 39.93
CA CYS A 282 -1.01 16.98 40.74
C CYS A 282 -0.20 18.20 41.22
N SER A 283 0.41 18.09 42.40
CA SER A 283 1.20 19.14 43.02
C SER A 283 2.71 19.05 42.73
N VAL A 284 3.19 17.92 42.20
CA VAL A 284 4.61 17.67 41.93
C VAL A 284 5.18 18.72 40.98
N GLN A 285 6.36 19.22 41.34
CA GLN A 285 7.11 20.21 40.57
C GLN A 285 8.31 19.57 39.88
N PHE A 286 8.51 19.93 38.62
CA PHE A 286 9.69 19.61 37.82
C PHE A 286 10.47 20.90 37.59
N ILE A 287 11.68 20.98 38.11
CA ILE A 287 12.56 22.13 37.95
C ILE A 287 13.73 21.71 37.07
N LYS A 288 13.82 22.29 35.87
CA LYS A 288 14.95 22.08 34.96
C LYS A 288 16.00 23.14 35.24
N ILE A 289 17.24 22.73 35.47
CA ILE A 289 18.40 23.60 35.61
C ILE A 289 19.29 23.38 34.38
N ILE A 290 19.45 24.43 33.58
CA ILE A 290 20.17 24.37 32.30
C ILE A 290 21.26 25.45 32.33
N PRO A 291 22.55 25.11 32.29
CA PRO A 291 23.62 26.10 32.15
C PRO A 291 23.44 26.96 30.89
N HIS A 292 23.73 28.26 31.00
CA HIS A 292 23.75 29.13 29.81
C HIS A 292 24.90 28.78 28.88
N ASP A 293 26.03 28.34 29.44
CA ASP A 293 27.18 27.85 28.71
C ASP A 293 27.33 26.34 28.91
N ILE A 294 26.73 25.58 27.99
CA ILE A 294 26.75 24.12 27.97
C ILE A 294 28.14 23.59 27.58
N THR A 295 28.95 24.38 26.87
CA THR A 295 30.31 23.95 26.49
C THR A 295 31.24 23.91 27.70
N LYS A 296 31.08 24.87 28.61
CA LYS A 296 31.80 24.91 29.88
C LYS A 296 31.23 23.93 30.92
N CYS A 297 29.93 23.68 30.88
CA CYS A 297 29.24 22.73 31.77
C CYS A 297 28.31 21.82 30.98
N PRO A 298 28.77 20.62 30.57
CA PRO A 298 27.97 19.67 29.80
C PRO A 298 27.03 18.86 30.69
N PHE A 299 26.44 19.50 31.71
CA PHE A 299 25.51 18.88 32.65
C PHE A 299 24.23 19.70 32.75
N VAL A 300 23.09 19.02 32.68
CA VAL A 300 21.78 19.61 32.98
C VAL A 300 21.12 18.82 34.11
N ALA A 301 20.29 19.48 34.93
CA ALA A 301 19.63 18.83 36.05
C ALA A 301 18.10 18.90 35.93
N LEU A 302 17.42 17.81 36.30
CA LEU A 302 15.99 17.77 36.57
C LEU A 302 15.79 17.54 38.07
N ILE A 303 15.14 18.48 38.75
CA ILE A 303 14.81 18.37 40.17
C ILE A 303 13.31 18.16 40.30
N CYS A 304 12.91 17.03 40.89
CA CYS A 304 11.52 16.66 41.08
C CYS A 304 11.13 16.74 42.56
N ILE A 305 10.17 17.61 42.91
CA ILE A 305 9.76 17.87 44.30
C ILE A 305 8.28 17.55 44.49
N GLY A 306 7.97 16.79 45.53
CA GLY A 306 6.63 16.39 45.94
C GLY A 306 6.40 14.88 45.81
N VAL A 307 5.19 14.48 46.20
CA VAL A 307 4.67 13.12 46.06
C VAL A 307 3.54 13.15 45.04
N HIS A 308 3.55 12.25 44.07
CA HIS A 308 2.43 12.12 43.16
C HIS A 308 1.21 11.60 43.93
N ASN A 309 0.06 12.22 43.72
CA ASN A 309 -1.22 11.86 44.34
C ASN A 309 -2.14 11.11 43.37
N HIS A 310 -1.56 10.41 42.40
CA HIS A 310 -2.26 9.69 41.35
C HIS A 310 -1.38 8.53 40.89
N PRO A 311 -1.94 7.42 40.36
CA PRO A 311 -1.15 6.33 39.81
C PRO A 311 -0.30 6.79 38.61
N PRO A 312 0.82 6.11 38.31
CA PRO A 312 1.67 6.50 37.20
C PRO A 312 0.91 6.35 35.86
N PRO A 313 0.94 7.38 34.99
CA PRO A 313 0.30 7.27 33.68
C PRO A 313 0.99 6.17 32.85
N PRO A 314 0.29 5.48 31.93
CA PRO A 314 0.92 4.55 31.01
C PRO A 314 2.02 5.22 30.15
N PRO A 315 3.10 4.49 29.81
CA PRO A 315 4.18 4.99 28.97
C PRO A 315 3.73 5.17 27.51
N GLU A 316 3.19 6.36 27.21
CA GLU A 316 2.67 6.72 25.90
C GLU A 316 3.67 7.51 25.04
N ARG A 317 4.75 8.08 25.59
CA ARG A 317 5.78 8.74 24.77
C ARG A 317 6.85 7.71 24.40
N THR A 318 7.36 7.83 23.19
CA THR A 318 8.48 7.00 22.73
C THR A 318 9.76 7.79 23.00
N PRO A 319 10.73 7.21 23.74
CA PRO A 319 12.02 7.84 23.98
C PRO A 319 12.65 8.38 22.70
N SER A 320 13.27 9.57 22.80
CA SER A 320 13.86 10.28 21.67
C SER A 320 14.89 9.44 20.92
N GLY A 321 15.77 8.74 21.63
CA GLY A 321 16.77 7.85 21.03
C GLY A 321 16.14 6.72 20.21
N ILE A 322 15.12 6.05 20.74
CA ILE A 322 14.40 4.97 20.04
C ILE A 322 13.68 5.54 18.80
N LYS A 323 13.02 6.69 18.95
CA LYS A 323 12.32 7.37 17.86
C LYS A 323 13.27 7.75 16.72
N ASN A 324 14.46 8.27 17.04
CA ASN A 324 15.46 8.64 16.06
C ASN A 324 15.99 7.40 15.32
N ASN A 325 16.30 6.32 16.04
CA ASN A 325 16.71 5.06 15.45
C ASN A 325 15.65 4.46 14.51
N LEU A 326 14.36 4.51 14.93
CA LEU A 326 13.26 4.10 14.08
C LEU A 326 13.13 4.97 12.83
N GLN A 327 13.32 6.28 12.95
CA GLN A 327 13.25 7.20 11.82
C GLN A 327 14.38 6.89 10.81
N ILE A 328 15.60 6.63 11.27
CA ILE A 328 16.73 6.22 10.41
C ILE A 328 16.40 4.91 9.68
N LEU A 329 15.94 3.88 10.41
CA LEU A 329 15.55 2.60 9.81
C LEU A 329 14.48 2.79 8.73
N ILE A 330 13.46 3.61 9.00
CA ILE A 330 12.36 3.89 8.06
C ILE A 330 12.89 4.60 6.82
N GLU A 331 13.72 5.63 6.97
CA GLU A 331 14.29 6.38 5.85
C GLU A 331 15.18 5.48 4.98
N GLN A 332 15.99 4.62 5.59
CA GLN A 332 16.79 3.62 4.88
C GLN A 332 15.91 2.62 4.13
N ALA A 333 14.84 2.13 4.77
CA ALA A 333 13.92 1.20 4.14
C ALA A 333 13.19 1.83 2.93
N ILE A 334 12.77 3.10 3.03
CA ILE A 334 12.14 3.82 1.91
C ILE A 334 13.15 4.07 0.77
N ASN A 335 14.38 4.46 1.08
CA ASN A 335 15.42 4.64 0.05
C ASN A 335 15.73 3.32 -0.68
N GLN A 336 15.74 2.19 0.04
CA GLN A 336 15.89 0.87 -0.56
C GLN A 336 14.65 0.45 -1.33
N ASP A 337 13.45 0.66 -0.80
CA ASP A 337 12.18 0.34 -1.41
C ASP A 337 11.14 1.43 -1.13
N ASP A 338 10.88 2.24 -2.16
CA ASP A 338 10.00 3.41 -2.12
C ASP A 338 8.49 3.08 -2.00
N THR A 339 8.18 1.82 -1.72
CA THR A 339 6.82 1.34 -1.41
C THR A 339 6.69 0.86 0.04
N THR A 340 7.75 1.01 0.84
CA THR A 340 7.79 0.64 2.25
C THR A 340 6.56 1.18 3.00
N THR A 341 5.85 0.30 3.68
CA THR A 341 4.69 0.64 4.51
C THR A 341 4.94 0.22 5.95
N SER A 342 4.17 0.75 6.89
CA SER A 342 4.22 0.27 8.28
C SER A 342 3.96 -1.24 8.36
N ARG A 343 3.11 -1.80 7.48
CA ARG A 343 2.88 -3.24 7.43
C ARG A 343 4.11 -4.00 6.94
N SER A 344 4.78 -3.56 5.88
CA SER A 344 5.97 -4.26 5.36
C SER A 344 7.13 -4.22 6.36
N ILE A 345 7.26 -3.14 7.13
CA ILE A 345 8.24 -3.04 8.23
C ILE A 345 7.92 -4.07 9.32
N LEU A 346 6.64 -4.19 9.72
CA LEU A 346 6.22 -5.11 10.78
C LEU A 346 6.23 -6.58 10.36
N SER A 347 5.93 -6.89 9.09
CA SER A 347 5.94 -8.26 8.58
C SER A 347 7.30 -8.73 8.07
N GLY A 348 8.25 -7.81 7.92
CA GLY A 348 9.59 -8.09 7.41
C GLY A 348 10.61 -8.35 8.53
N ASN A 349 11.86 -8.62 8.13
CA ASN A 349 12.95 -8.86 9.07
C ASN A 349 13.65 -7.57 9.55
N LEU A 350 13.19 -6.39 9.12
CA LEU A 350 13.87 -5.12 9.40
C LEU A 350 13.96 -4.82 10.90
N ILE A 351 12.88 -5.06 11.65
CA ILE A 351 12.84 -4.85 13.11
C ILE A 351 13.82 -5.78 13.82
N LYS A 352 13.80 -7.07 13.46
CA LYS A 352 14.72 -8.08 14.00
C LYS A 352 16.17 -7.77 13.66
N ALA A 353 16.46 -7.39 12.42
CA ALA A 353 17.82 -7.09 11.97
C ALA A 353 18.40 -5.85 12.66
N TYR A 354 17.59 -4.80 12.86
CA TYR A 354 18.07 -3.53 13.41
C TYR A 354 18.05 -3.47 14.94
N PHE A 355 17.02 -4.05 15.58
CA PHE A 355 16.81 -3.95 17.03
C PHE A 355 16.99 -5.29 17.77
N ASN A 356 17.18 -6.40 17.07
CA ASN A 356 17.20 -7.75 17.65
C ASN A 356 15.93 -8.08 18.48
N LYS A 357 14.77 -7.60 18.01
CA LYS A 357 13.44 -7.81 18.60
C LYS A 357 12.48 -8.34 17.53
N GLU A 358 11.52 -9.16 17.92
CA GLU A 358 10.52 -9.72 16.99
C GLU A 358 9.36 -8.73 16.79
N ILE A 359 8.99 -7.99 17.84
CA ILE A 359 7.83 -7.11 17.84
C ILE A 359 8.25 -5.69 18.21
N LEU A 360 7.66 -4.69 17.54
CA LEU A 360 7.95 -3.27 17.78
C LEU A 360 7.72 -2.85 19.25
N ALA A 361 6.74 -3.46 19.92
CA ALA A 361 6.42 -3.20 21.33
C ALA A 361 7.53 -3.70 22.30
N GLU A 362 8.36 -4.68 21.89
CA GLU A 362 9.50 -5.15 22.69
C GLU A 362 10.68 -4.15 22.68
N ILE A 363 10.71 -3.24 21.70
CA ILE A 363 11.65 -2.13 21.69
C ILE A 363 11.22 -1.08 22.72
N HIS A 364 9.93 -0.72 22.69
CA HIS A 364 9.32 0.11 23.71
C HIS A 364 7.80 -0.08 23.72
N VAL A 365 7.22 -0.25 24.92
CA VAL A 365 5.77 -0.48 25.14
C VAL A 365 4.88 0.56 24.44
N SER A 366 5.33 1.80 24.37
CA SER A 366 4.62 2.90 23.72
C SER A 366 4.37 2.65 22.21
N LEU A 367 5.16 1.78 21.58
CA LEU A 367 5.09 1.44 20.15
C LEU A 367 4.08 0.33 19.84
N ASN A 368 3.43 -0.22 20.88
CA ASN A 368 2.25 -1.06 20.69
C ASN A 368 1.11 -0.30 19.97
N ASN A 369 1.10 1.04 20.07
CA ASN A 369 0.29 1.88 19.21
C ASN A 369 0.93 2.03 17.81
N ILE A 370 0.46 1.24 16.86
CA ILE A 370 0.88 1.25 15.46
C ILE A 370 0.69 2.61 14.75
N ASP A 371 -0.20 3.48 15.23
CA ASP A 371 -0.41 4.80 14.65
C ASP A 371 0.87 5.65 14.70
N LYS A 372 1.74 5.41 15.69
CA LYS A 372 3.05 6.07 15.77
C LYS A 372 3.96 5.65 14.64
N LEU A 373 4.03 4.36 14.33
CA LEU A 373 4.80 3.88 13.18
C LEU A 373 4.22 4.45 11.87
N ARG A 374 2.88 4.47 11.72
CA ARG A 374 2.23 5.10 10.56
C ARG A 374 2.58 6.58 10.44
N TYR A 375 2.57 7.31 11.55
CA TYR A 375 2.97 8.71 11.58
C TYR A 375 4.44 8.90 11.16
N LEU A 376 5.36 8.10 11.70
CA LEU A 376 6.79 8.19 11.36
C LEU A 376 7.05 7.86 9.89
N VAL A 377 6.42 6.81 9.35
CA VAL A 377 6.50 6.47 7.91
C VAL A 377 5.95 7.61 7.06
N GLY A 378 4.77 8.14 7.39
CA GLY A 378 4.20 9.28 6.66
C GLY A 378 5.06 10.54 6.72
N LYS A 379 5.72 10.79 7.86
CA LYS A 379 6.67 11.90 8.02
C LYS A 379 7.92 11.69 7.16
N ALA A 380 8.46 10.47 7.12
CA ALA A 380 9.62 10.12 6.30
C ALA A 380 9.33 10.32 4.80
N TYR A 381 8.19 9.82 4.29
CA TYR A 381 7.80 10.08 2.89
C TYR A 381 7.66 11.56 2.56
N LYS A 382 7.07 12.37 3.44
CA LYS A 382 6.97 13.83 3.22
C LYS A 382 8.33 14.52 3.20
N THR A 383 9.30 13.96 3.90
CA THR A 383 10.68 14.51 3.98
C THR A 383 11.49 14.10 2.76
N LEU A 384 11.37 12.83 2.34
CA LEU A 384 12.08 12.28 1.19
C LEU A 384 11.48 12.74 -0.16
N HIS A 385 10.16 12.93 -0.21
CA HIS A 385 9.42 13.31 -1.41
C HIS A 385 8.59 14.59 -1.19
N PRO A 386 9.24 15.76 -1.04
CA PRO A 386 8.55 17.01 -0.75
C PRO A 386 7.57 17.44 -1.86
N PHE A 387 7.81 17.02 -3.10
CA PHE A 387 6.94 17.26 -4.27
C PHE A 387 5.96 16.10 -4.57
N GLY A 388 5.85 15.14 -3.64
CA GLY A 388 5.09 13.91 -3.82
C GLY A 388 5.77 12.93 -4.78
N GLN A 389 5.04 11.88 -5.16
CA GLN A 389 5.54 10.78 -6.01
C GLN A 389 4.78 10.69 -7.36
N GLY A 390 4.05 11.74 -7.72
CA GLY A 390 3.38 11.90 -9.03
C GLY A 390 4.32 12.52 -10.06
N VAL A 391 3.77 13.10 -11.14
CA VAL A 391 4.57 13.67 -12.24
C VAL A 391 5.53 14.77 -11.78
N MET A 392 5.08 15.67 -10.89
CA MET A 392 5.96 16.69 -10.28
C MET A 392 7.07 16.09 -9.42
N GLY A 393 6.78 14.97 -8.75
CA GLY A 393 7.77 14.20 -7.99
C GLY A 393 8.86 13.64 -8.89
N VAL A 394 8.47 13.02 -10.02
CA VAL A 394 9.40 12.51 -11.03
C VAL A 394 10.25 13.64 -11.61
N TYR A 395 9.63 14.75 -12.02
CA TYR A 395 10.35 15.90 -12.56
C TYR A 395 11.40 16.45 -11.59
N HIS A 396 11.03 16.64 -10.32
CA HIS A 396 11.97 17.07 -9.29
C HIS A 396 13.09 16.05 -9.06
N TYR A 397 12.75 14.76 -9.01
CA TYR A 397 13.72 13.69 -8.79
C TYR A 397 14.76 13.63 -9.92
N VAL A 398 14.36 13.76 -11.18
CA VAL A 398 15.26 13.76 -12.35
C VAL A 398 16.07 15.06 -12.45
N SER A 399 15.51 16.19 -11.99
CA SER A 399 16.22 17.48 -11.99
C SER A 399 17.40 17.54 -11.01
N ASN A 400 17.48 16.59 -10.07
CA ASN A 400 18.62 16.49 -9.17
C ASN A 400 19.81 15.83 -9.89
N LYS A 401 20.99 16.44 -9.85
CA LYS A 401 22.21 15.94 -10.52
C LYS A 401 22.70 14.61 -9.98
N ASP A 402 22.39 14.30 -8.72
CA ASP A 402 22.76 13.04 -8.07
C ASP A 402 21.70 11.93 -8.28
N SER A 403 20.71 12.17 -9.12
CA SER A 403 19.60 11.26 -9.37
C SER A 403 20.04 10.03 -10.14
N ASP A 404 19.68 8.85 -9.64
CA ASP A 404 19.88 7.60 -10.36
C ASP A 404 18.95 7.47 -11.59
N LEU A 405 17.93 8.32 -11.74
CA LEU A 405 17.01 8.30 -12.88
C LEU A 405 17.49 9.14 -14.07
N ILE A 406 18.56 9.93 -13.94
CA ILE A 406 18.98 10.88 -14.98
C ILE A 406 19.33 10.21 -16.31
N ASP A 407 19.91 9.01 -16.24
CA ASP A 407 20.30 8.21 -17.41
C ASP A 407 19.22 7.23 -17.87
N TYR A 408 18.04 7.27 -17.24
CA TYR A 408 16.95 6.35 -17.53
C TYR A 408 15.67 7.06 -17.97
N VAL A 409 15.34 8.21 -17.37
CA VAL A 409 14.19 9.04 -17.75
C VAL A 409 14.67 10.12 -18.70
N HIS A 410 14.41 9.94 -20.00
CA HIS A 410 14.96 10.80 -21.04
C HIS A 410 14.03 11.93 -21.47
N LYS A 411 12.72 11.75 -21.30
CA LYS A 411 11.73 12.76 -21.70
C LYS A 411 10.57 12.80 -20.71
N ILE A 412 10.11 14.02 -20.39
CA ILE A 412 8.91 14.29 -19.60
C ILE A 412 8.14 15.41 -20.33
N ASP A 413 7.18 15.02 -21.18
CA ASP A 413 6.34 15.97 -21.91
C ASP A 413 4.98 16.13 -21.20
N LEU A 414 4.55 17.38 -21.03
CA LEU A 414 3.25 17.77 -20.48
C LEU A 414 2.48 18.59 -21.51
N PHE A 415 1.44 18.00 -22.09
CA PHE A 415 0.60 18.65 -23.09
C PHE A 415 -0.61 19.31 -22.45
N THR A 416 -0.66 20.65 -22.49
CA THR A 416 -1.70 21.44 -21.81
C THR A 416 -3.06 21.41 -22.50
N ASN A 417 -3.12 21.09 -23.79
CA ASN A 417 -4.35 21.05 -24.58
C ASN A 417 -5.29 19.91 -24.18
N ASN A 418 -4.76 18.75 -23.83
CA ASN A 418 -5.55 17.56 -23.46
C ASN A 418 -5.08 16.89 -22.16
N GLY A 419 -4.13 17.48 -21.44
CA GLY A 419 -3.58 16.93 -20.21
C GLY A 419 -2.72 15.68 -20.40
N GLN A 420 -2.26 15.41 -21.63
CA GLN A 420 -1.42 14.23 -21.89
C GLN A 420 -0.06 14.36 -21.21
N VAL A 421 0.32 13.31 -20.49
CA VAL A 421 1.64 13.13 -19.91
C VAL A 421 2.38 12.07 -20.73
N ILE A 422 3.64 12.31 -21.10
CA ILE A 422 4.49 11.29 -21.73
C ILE A 422 5.83 11.28 -21.01
N ILE A 423 6.12 10.19 -20.31
CA ILE A 423 7.42 9.98 -19.66
C ILE A 423 8.10 8.78 -20.31
N ILE A 424 9.21 9.01 -21.01
CA ILE A 424 9.94 7.97 -21.74
C ILE A 424 11.12 7.51 -20.90
N CYS A 425 11.11 6.21 -20.59
CA CYS A 425 12.11 5.55 -19.78
C CYS A 425 12.80 4.42 -20.56
N MET A 426 14.12 4.47 -20.67
CA MET A 426 14.95 3.41 -21.24
C MET A 426 16.40 3.57 -20.80
N LEU A 427 17.18 2.49 -20.80
CA LEU A 427 18.62 2.50 -20.66
C LEU A 427 19.27 2.79 -22.02
N PRO A 428 20.46 3.42 -22.06
CA PRO A 428 21.18 3.65 -23.31
C PRO A 428 21.45 2.38 -24.12
N GLU A 429 21.74 1.25 -23.46
CA GLU A 429 21.93 -0.05 -24.09
C GLU A 429 20.64 -0.59 -24.71
N GLN A 430 19.49 -0.33 -24.08
CA GLN A 430 18.19 -0.70 -24.63
C GLN A 430 17.91 0.06 -25.93
N ALA A 431 18.17 1.37 -25.96
CA ALA A 431 17.98 2.19 -27.17
C ALA A 431 18.84 1.68 -28.35
N LYS A 432 20.12 1.39 -28.09
CA LYS A 432 21.05 0.86 -29.11
C LYS A 432 20.64 -0.53 -29.62
N LYS A 433 20.12 -1.39 -28.74
CA LYS A 433 19.66 -2.72 -29.16
C LYS A 433 18.33 -2.66 -29.91
N LEU A 434 17.43 -1.76 -29.51
CA LEU A 434 16.11 -1.56 -30.12
C LEU A 434 16.21 -1.23 -31.63
N ILE A 435 17.15 -0.37 -32.04
CA ILE A 435 17.33 -0.01 -33.45
C ILE A 435 17.85 -1.15 -34.33
N THR A 436 18.38 -2.22 -33.73
CA THR A 436 18.88 -3.40 -34.47
C THR A 436 17.84 -4.49 -34.66
N LEU A 437 16.64 -4.35 -34.07
CA LEU A 437 15.60 -5.36 -34.15
C LEU A 437 14.91 -5.36 -35.52
N GLU A 438 14.71 -6.56 -36.09
CA GLU A 438 13.84 -6.73 -37.27
C GLU A 438 12.35 -6.63 -36.91
N TRP A 439 11.99 -6.96 -35.66
CA TRP A 439 10.63 -6.88 -35.17
C TRP A 439 10.57 -6.79 -33.63
N PHE A 440 9.46 -6.25 -33.10
CA PHE A 440 9.18 -6.22 -31.67
C PHE A 440 7.67 -6.24 -31.39
N GLN A 441 7.31 -6.41 -30.11
CA GLN A 441 5.94 -6.37 -29.62
C GLN A 441 5.69 -5.07 -28.85
N ILE A 442 4.49 -4.52 -28.98
CA ILE A 442 4.03 -3.38 -28.16
C ILE A 442 2.75 -3.75 -27.41
N ASP A 443 2.64 -3.28 -26.17
CA ASP A 443 1.46 -3.51 -25.34
C ASP A 443 1.30 -2.41 -24.26
N VAL A 444 0.11 -2.30 -23.68
CA VAL A 444 -0.23 -1.34 -22.62
C VAL A 444 -0.70 -2.09 -21.37
N SER A 445 -0.02 -1.85 -20.25
CA SER A 445 -0.36 -2.35 -18.93
C SER A 445 -1.09 -1.29 -18.11
N PHE A 446 -2.30 -1.64 -17.65
CA PHE A 446 -3.17 -0.77 -16.83
C PHE A 446 -3.02 -1.00 -15.32
N LYS A 447 -2.16 -1.92 -14.91
CA LYS A 447 -2.11 -2.40 -13.51
C LYS A 447 -0.97 -1.82 -12.68
N ARG A 448 0.02 -1.22 -13.36
CA ARG A 448 1.30 -0.88 -12.76
C ARG A 448 1.20 0.32 -11.84
N VAL A 449 0.66 1.42 -12.35
CA VAL A 449 0.58 2.71 -11.66
C VAL A 449 -0.84 2.91 -11.15
N LYS A 450 -0.97 3.49 -9.96
CA LYS A 450 -2.26 3.89 -9.41
C LYS A 450 -2.69 5.22 -10.01
N GLY A 451 -3.89 5.25 -10.60
CA GLY A 451 -4.47 6.46 -11.19
C GLY A 451 -4.67 6.32 -12.70
N GLU A 452 -4.65 7.44 -13.41
CA GLU A 452 -4.99 7.51 -14.84
C GLU A 452 -3.80 7.20 -15.77
N ILE A 453 -2.57 7.24 -15.23
CA ILE A 453 -1.35 6.97 -16.00
C ILE A 453 -1.15 5.45 -16.11
N ASN A 454 -0.98 4.95 -17.32
CA ASN A 454 -0.67 3.56 -17.63
C ASN A 454 0.70 3.42 -18.29
N GLU A 455 1.20 2.19 -18.38
CA GLU A 455 2.54 1.87 -18.88
C GLU A 455 2.45 1.23 -20.26
N PHE A 456 3.01 1.87 -21.28
CA PHE A 456 3.22 1.32 -22.61
C PHE A 456 4.63 0.71 -22.68
N GLU A 457 4.77 -0.51 -23.20
CA GLU A 457 6.05 -1.22 -23.27
C GLU A 457 6.39 -1.65 -24.69
N ILE A 458 7.70 -1.71 -24.99
CA ILE A 458 8.26 -2.37 -26.16
C ILE A 458 9.04 -3.59 -25.71
N ASN A 459 8.65 -4.78 -26.18
CA ASN A 459 9.15 -6.05 -25.68
C ASN A 459 9.60 -6.98 -26.82
N THR A 460 10.63 -7.78 -26.56
CA THR A 460 11.00 -8.93 -27.42
C THR A 460 11.46 -10.13 -26.59
N TYR A 461 11.54 -11.29 -27.22
CA TYR A 461 12.22 -12.45 -26.65
C TYR A 461 13.62 -12.57 -27.25
N ASP A 462 14.62 -12.63 -26.37
CA ASP A 462 15.99 -12.89 -26.76
C ASP A 462 16.27 -14.39 -26.71
N SER A 463 16.44 -15.00 -27.88
CA SER A 463 16.68 -16.43 -28.04
C SER A 463 18.06 -16.86 -27.53
N ASN A 464 19.06 -15.96 -27.50
CA ASN A 464 20.41 -16.27 -27.04
C ASN A 464 20.47 -16.41 -25.51
N TYR A 465 19.76 -15.54 -24.80
CA TYR A 465 19.75 -15.55 -23.32
C TYR A 465 18.50 -16.20 -22.72
N HIS A 466 17.52 -16.57 -23.56
CA HIS A 466 16.22 -17.10 -23.17
C HIS A 466 15.42 -16.19 -22.21
N LEU A 467 15.59 -14.87 -22.37
CA LEU A 467 14.96 -13.84 -21.56
C LEU A 467 13.93 -13.04 -22.38
N ILE A 468 12.89 -12.57 -21.71
CA ILE A 468 12.01 -11.55 -22.26
C ILE A 468 12.61 -10.20 -21.85
N LEU A 469 12.86 -9.34 -22.82
CA LEU A 469 13.47 -8.03 -22.61
C LEU A 469 12.46 -6.95 -22.94
N SER A 470 12.33 -5.99 -22.03
CA SER A 470 11.73 -4.69 -22.33
C SER A 470 12.84 -3.76 -22.84
N PHE A 471 12.53 -2.93 -23.82
CA PHE A 471 13.47 -1.95 -24.40
C PHE A 471 13.08 -0.51 -24.08
N CYS A 472 11.80 -0.28 -23.79
CA CYS A 472 11.30 1.05 -23.50
C CYS A 472 10.02 0.93 -22.70
N ARG A 473 9.87 1.81 -21.73
CA ARG A 473 8.64 2.02 -20.95
C ARG A 473 8.20 3.46 -21.12
N VAL A 474 6.94 3.66 -21.49
CA VAL A 474 6.35 4.99 -21.61
C VAL A 474 5.16 5.11 -20.68
N PHE A 475 5.20 6.05 -19.75
CA PHE A 475 4.07 6.32 -18.87
C PHE A 475 3.20 7.43 -19.49
N THR A 476 1.93 7.12 -19.75
CA THR A 476 0.97 8.04 -20.40
C THR A 476 -0.46 7.82 -19.92
N ASN A 477 -1.31 8.84 -20.00
CA ASN A 477 -2.72 8.82 -19.60
C ASN A 477 -3.72 8.97 -20.77
N VAL A 478 -3.25 9.32 -21.98
CA VAL A 478 -4.14 9.55 -23.13
C VAL A 478 -3.96 8.46 -24.18
N PHE A 479 -5.05 7.77 -24.52
CA PHE A 479 -5.11 6.64 -25.47
C PHE A 479 -5.96 6.95 -26.71
N THR A 480 -5.86 8.19 -27.22
CA THR A 480 -6.47 8.60 -28.50
C THR A 480 -5.46 8.46 -29.64
N ALA A 481 -5.92 8.48 -30.89
CA ALA A 481 -5.02 8.40 -32.04
C ALA A 481 -3.98 9.53 -32.07
N GLU A 482 -4.39 10.75 -31.72
CA GLU A 482 -3.49 11.91 -31.58
C GLU A 482 -2.52 11.72 -30.40
N GLY A 483 -2.99 11.15 -29.30
CA GLY A 483 -2.15 10.85 -28.14
C GLY A 483 -1.06 9.84 -28.47
N TYR A 484 -1.41 8.75 -29.18
CA TYR A 484 -0.45 7.77 -29.65
C TYR A 484 0.49 8.33 -30.73
N HIS A 485 0.00 9.19 -31.62
CA HIS A 485 0.84 9.88 -32.59
C HIS A 485 1.95 10.67 -31.89
N ARG A 486 1.60 11.52 -30.91
CA ARG A 486 2.59 12.22 -30.08
C ARG A 486 3.53 11.27 -29.36
N LEU A 487 3.02 10.17 -28.82
CA LEU A 487 3.83 9.15 -28.13
C LEU A 487 4.87 8.55 -29.06
N PHE A 488 4.48 8.05 -30.24
CA PHE A 488 5.41 7.44 -31.18
C PHE A 488 6.42 8.44 -31.74
N SER A 489 5.98 9.66 -32.07
CA SER A 489 6.89 10.71 -32.54
C SER A 489 7.92 11.10 -31.47
N SER A 490 7.49 11.34 -30.22
CA SER A 490 8.41 11.61 -29.11
C SER A 490 9.34 10.42 -28.84
N LEU A 491 8.85 9.18 -28.93
CA LEU A 491 9.63 7.97 -28.76
C LEU A 491 10.72 7.82 -29.83
N PHE A 492 10.40 7.95 -31.12
CA PHE A 492 11.38 7.81 -32.20
C PHE A 492 12.47 8.87 -32.13
N GLN A 493 12.08 10.12 -31.79
CA GLN A 493 13.02 11.19 -31.54
C GLN A 493 13.96 10.86 -30.36
N THR A 494 13.39 10.43 -29.23
CA THR A 494 14.16 10.08 -28.01
C THR A 494 15.15 8.94 -28.28
N ILE A 495 14.74 7.92 -29.04
CA ILE A 495 15.65 6.82 -29.44
C ILE A 495 16.82 7.37 -30.27
N CYS A 496 16.56 8.29 -31.19
CA CYS A 496 17.60 8.90 -32.01
C CYS A 496 18.59 9.73 -31.17
N GLU A 497 18.08 10.50 -30.21
CA GLU A 497 18.88 11.32 -29.28
C GLU A 497 19.79 10.45 -28.38
N ILE A 498 19.28 9.34 -27.86
CA ILE A 498 20.04 8.46 -26.93
C ILE A 498 21.05 7.59 -27.68
N SER A 499 20.63 6.97 -28.79
CA SER A 499 21.47 6.00 -29.51
C SER A 499 22.40 6.66 -30.52
N GLY A 500 22.16 7.92 -30.89
CA GLY A 500 22.83 8.61 -31.99
C GLY A 500 22.39 8.16 -33.38
N GLN A 501 21.45 7.21 -33.49
CA GLN A 501 20.90 6.71 -34.73
C GLN A 501 19.38 6.63 -34.67
N CYS A 502 18.71 7.22 -35.66
CA CYS A 502 17.26 7.16 -35.71
C CYS A 502 16.80 5.73 -36.06
N ILE A 503 15.72 5.28 -35.42
CA ILE A 503 15.10 4.00 -35.73
C ILE A 503 14.67 3.97 -37.21
N LYS A 504 15.04 2.89 -37.91
CA LYS A 504 14.71 2.70 -39.33
C LYS A 504 13.63 1.65 -39.50
N PHE A 505 12.85 1.82 -40.56
CA PHE A 505 11.76 0.94 -40.95
C PHE A 505 12.00 0.37 -42.34
N LYS A 506 11.91 -0.95 -42.51
CA LYS A 506 12.32 -1.67 -43.72
C LYS A 506 11.59 -1.19 -44.97
N HIS A 507 10.29 -0.88 -44.88
CA HIS A 507 9.51 -0.42 -46.04
C HIS A 507 9.87 1.01 -46.51
N ILE A 508 10.34 1.86 -45.58
CA ILE A 508 10.74 3.24 -45.86
C ILE A 508 12.23 3.31 -46.24
N HIS A 509 13.09 2.68 -45.44
CA HIS A 509 14.55 2.83 -45.48
C HIS A 509 15.29 1.63 -46.08
N LYS A 510 14.58 0.54 -46.42
CA LYS A 510 15.13 -0.75 -46.89
C LYS A 510 15.91 -1.56 -45.85
N GLU A 511 15.99 -1.08 -44.62
CA GLU A 511 16.60 -1.75 -43.48
C GLU A 511 15.86 -1.40 -42.16
N GLY A 512 16.18 -2.12 -41.09
CA GLY A 512 15.60 -1.93 -39.76
C GLY A 512 14.31 -2.73 -39.55
N VAL A 513 13.41 -2.17 -38.75
CA VAL A 513 12.19 -2.83 -38.29
C VAL A 513 11.25 -3.11 -39.46
N GLY A 514 10.96 -4.39 -39.70
CA GLY A 514 10.02 -4.84 -40.73
C GLY A 514 8.65 -5.23 -40.18
N CYS A 515 8.50 -5.43 -38.86
CA CYS A 515 7.22 -5.81 -38.27
C CYS A 515 7.07 -5.31 -36.83
N ILE A 516 5.90 -4.80 -36.49
CA ILE A 516 5.48 -4.45 -35.13
C ILE A 516 4.23 -5.27 -34.83
N LEU A 517 4.33 -6.14 -33.82
CA LEU A 517 3.22 -6.98 -33.36
C LEU A 517 2.51 -6.31 -32.19
N ALA A 518 1.20 -6.12 -32.30
CA ALA A 518 0.40 -5.48 -31.25
C ALA A 518 -1.02 -6.06 -31.17
N ASP A 519 -1.74 -5.62 -30.15
CA ASP A 519 -3.19 -5.77 -30.13
C ASP A 519 -3.83 -4.89 -31.20
N LEU A 520 -4.95 -5.35 -31.77
CA LEU A 520 -5.69 -4.58 -32.76
C LEU A 520 -6.51 -3.48 -32.08
N ASP A 521 -5.85 -2.39 -31.70
CA ASP A 521 -6.45 -1.15 -31.21
C ASP A 521 -6.35 -0.05 -32.29
N ALA A 522 -7.51 0.44 -32.73
CA ALA A 522 -7.59 1.40 -33.84
C ALA A 522 -6.89 2.73 -33.54
N ALA A 523 -6.92 3.19 -32.28
CA ALA A 523 -6.27 4.44 -31.90
C ALA A 523 -4.75 4.28 -31.90
N GLN A 524 -4.23 3.19 -31.33
CA GLN A 524 -2.81 2.86 -31.32
C GLN A 524 -2.27 2.66 -32.75
N ALA A 525 -2.98 1.88 -33.57
CA ALA A 525 -2.60 1.64 -34.96
C ALA A 525 -2.59 2.94 -35.76
N LYS A 526 -3.64 3.77 -35.67
CA LYS A 526 -3.68 5.06 -36.35
C LYS A 526 -2.58 6.00 -35.88
N GLY A 527 -2.32 6.09 -34.57
CA GLY A 527 -1.23 6.90 -34.02
C GLY A 527 0.15 6.48 -34.55
N LEU A 528 0.41 5.16 -34.63
CA LEU A 528 1.62 4.62 -35.24
C LEU A 528 1.70 4.99 -36.73
N GLY A 529 0.62 4.80 -37.48
CA GLY A 529 0.57 5.13 -38.90
C GLY A 529 0.83 6.62 -39.17
N LEU A 530 0.33 7.52 -38.31
CA LEU A 530 0.58 8.96 -38.39
C LEU A 530 2.04 9.30 -38.08
N ALA A 531 2.65 8.67 -37.07
CA ALA A 531 4.08 8.86 -36.80
C ALA A 531 4.97 8.36 -37.95
N LEU A 532 4.56 7.30 -38.66
CA LEU A 532 5.25 6.83 -39.87
C LEU A 532 5.02 7.75 -41.08
N TYR A 533 3.83 8.37 -41.18
CA TYR A 533 3.53 9.38 -42.19
C TYR A 533 4.45 10.60 -42.07
N ASP A 534 4.73 11.03 -40.84
CA ASP A 534 5.69 12.13 -40.59
C ASP A 534 7.11 11.79 -41.08
N LEU A 535 7.48 10.50 -41.13
CA LEU A 535 8.77 10.04 -41.63
C LEU A 535 8.81 9.88 -43.16
N ASP A 536 7.70 9.48 -43.79
CA ASP A 536 7.57 9.31 -45.25
C ASP A 536 6.16 9.67 -45.75
N CYS A 537 5.95 10.95 -46.04
CA CYS A 537 4.64 11.47 -46.48
C CYS A 537 4.17 10.97 -47.85
N LYS A 538 4.96 10.15 -48.56
CA LYS A 538 4.59 9.58 -49.87
C LYS A 538 3.48 8.54 -49.77
N ARG A 539 3.27 7.93 -48.61
CA ARG A 539 2.20 6.98 -48.33
C ARG A 539 1.28 7.58 -47.28
N ASN A 540 0.01 7.23 -47.27
CA ASN A 540 -0.87 7.60 -46.15
C ASN A 540 -0.65 6.67 -44.95
N TRP A 541 -1.18 7.06 -43.78
CA TRP A 541 -1.00 6.33 -42.54
C TRP A 541 -1.52 4.87 -42.62
N GLU A 542 -2.64 4.61 -43.28
CA GLU A 542 -3.19 3.25 -43.46
C GLU A 542 -2.26 2.38 -44.31
N THR A 543 -1.72 2.96 -45.38
CA THR A 543 -0.81 2.28 -46.29
C THR A 543 0.46 1.88 -45.54
N HIS A 544 1.03 2.76 -44.71
CA HIS A 544 2.20 2.40 -43.90
C HIS A 544 1.94 1.18 -43.03
N LEU A 545 0.77 1.09 -42.38
CA LEU A 545 0.42 -0.03 -41.53
C LEU A 545 0.39 -1.36 -42.29
N THR A 546 -0.01 -1.38 -43.57
CA THR A 546 0.02 -2.61 -44.38
C THR A 546 1.43 -3.21 -44.55
N PHE A 547 2.48 -2.41 -44.37
CA PHE A 547 3.87 -2.83 -44.53
C PHE A 547 4.58 -3.18 -43.21
N ILE A 548 3.96 -2.95 -42.05
CA ILE A 548 4.66 -3.05 -40.76
C ILE A 548 3.80 -3.60 -39.62
N PHE A 549 2.49 -3.38 -39.63
CA PHE A 549 1.63 -3.72 -38.49
C PHE A 549 1.09 -5.14 -38.60
N LYS A 550 1.27 -5.93 -37.54
CA LYS A 550 0.72 -7.28 -37.41
C LYS A 550 -0.14 -7.36 -36.15
N ALA A 551 -1.35 -7.90 -36.28
CA ALA A 551 -2.28 -8.05 -35.17
C ALA A 551 -2.08 -9.37 -34.42
N CYS A 552 -2.22 -9.33 -33.10
CA CYS A 552 -2.22 -10.53 -32.26
C CYS A 552 -3.43 -11.42 -32.55
N ILE A 553 -3.20 -12.63 -33.06
CA ILE A 553 -4.26 -13.58 -33.41
C ILE A 553 -5.01 -14.07 -32.17
N ILE A 554 -4.33 -14.18 -31.02
CA ILE A 554 -4.96 -14.59 -29.76
C ILE A 554 -5.97 -13.54 -29.29
N HIS A 555 -5.62 -12.26 -29.35
CA HIS A 555 -6.55 -11.18 -29.00
C HIS A 555 -7.71 -11.06 -30.00
N PHE A 556 -7.44 -11.24 -31.30
CA PHE A 556 -8.49 -11.36 -32.31
C PHE A 556 -9.49 -12.49 -31.99
N GLN A 557 -8.99 -13.69 -31.66
CA GLN A 557 -9.84 -14.84 -31.31
C GLN A 557 -10.61 -14.65 -30.00
N ARG A 558 -9.99 -14.06 -28.97
CA ARG A 558 -10.67 -13.70 -27.71
C ARG A 558 -11.78 -12.67 -27.95
N ASN A 559 -11.51 -11.64 -28.76
CA ASN A 559 -12.51 -10.64 -29.14
C ASN A 559 -13.68 -11.26 -29.90
N LEU A 560 -13.42 -12.20 -30.81
CA LEU A 560 -14.43 -12.94 -31.54
C LEU A 560 -15.30 -13.81 -30.61
N HIS A 561 -14.70 -14.45 -29.62
CA HIS A 561 -15.43 -15.29 -28.66
C HIS A 561 -16.55 -14.51 -27.96
N ASN A 562 -16.28 -13.24 -27.62
CA ASN A 562 -17.21 -12.35 -26.94
C ASN A 562 -18.34 -11.80 -27.83
N LYS A 563 -18.28 -12.00 -29.16
CA LYS A 563 -19.36 -11.59 -30.07
C LYS A 563 -20.50 -12.61 -30.04
N ALA A 564 -21.74 -12.12 -30.12
CA ALA A 564 -22.94 -12.93 -30.17
C ALA A 564 -23.23 -13.49 -31.59
N PHE A 565 -22.17 -13.85 -32.32
CA PHE A 565 -22.28 -14.49 -33.64
C PHE A 565 -22.51 -15.99 -33.49
N ASN A 566 -23.17 -16.58 -34.49
CA ASN A 566 -23.36 -18.02 -34.58
C ASN A 566 -22.01 -18.75 -34.70
N VAL A 567 -21.97 -20.01 -34.27
CA VAL A 567 -20.79 -20.89 -34.34
C VAL A 567 -20.25 -20.97 -35.76
N ASN A 568 -21.12 -21.08 -36.77
CA ASN A 568 -20.73 -21.12 -38.18
C ASN A 568 -20.00 -19.85 -38.62
N THR A 569 -20.58 -18.67 -38.32
CA THR A 569 -19.96 -17.37 -38.58
C THR A 569 -18.61 -17.22 -37.88
N LYS A 570 -18.52 -17.62 -36.60
CA LYS A 570 -17.25 -17.63 -35.85
C LYS A 570 -16.23 -18.56 -36.49
N ASN A 571 -16.64 -19.71 -37.04
CA ASN A 571 -15.74 -20.64 -37.71
C ASN A 571 -15.24 -20.10 -39.06
N LEU A 572 -16.06 -19.38 -39.82
CA LEU A 572 -15.61 -18.67 -41.03
C LEU A 572 -14.60 -17.57 -40.66
N ILE A 573 -14.91 -16.73 -39.67
CA ILE A 573 -14.01 -15.65 -39.22
C ILE A 573 -12.65 -16.19 -38.78
N LYS A 574 -12.60 -17.33 -38.09
CA LYS A 574 -11.36 -17.98 -37.64
C LYS A 574 -10.44 -18.42 -38.79
N GLN A 575 -10.96 -18.59 -40.01
CA GLN A 575 -10.19 -19.02 -41.17
C GLN A 575 -9.41 -17.88 -41.84
N ILE A 576 -9.81 -16.61 -41.63
CA ILE A 576 -9.20 -15.43 -42.26
C ILE A 576 -7.66 -15.41 -42.08
N PRO A 577 -7.09 -15.59 -40.87
CA PRO A 577 -5.64 -15.48 -40.70
C PRO A 577 -4.84 -16.58 -41.42
N SER A 578 -5.46 -17.73 -41.67
CA SER A 578 -4.85 -18.90 -42.31
C SER A 578 -5.23 -19.07 -43.78
N ALA A 579 -6.06 -18.19 -44.34
CA ALA A 579 -6.49 -18.27 -45.72
C ALA A 579 -5.28 -18.22 -46.68
N PRO A 580 -5.22 -19.08 -47.71
CA PRO A 580 -4.01 -19.35 -48.48
C PRO A 580 -3.74 -18.34 -49.61
N SER A 581 -4.67 -17.43 -49.89
CA SER A 581 -4.50 -16.41 -50.92
C SER A 581 -5.36 -15.18 -50.65
N LYS A 582 -5.10 -14.10 -51.39
CA LYS A 582 -5.89 -12.87 -51.33
C LYS A 582 -7.35 -13.10 -51.72
N GLU A 583 -7.58 -13.90 -52.76
CA GLU A 583 -8.90 -14.26 -53.27
C GLU A 583 -9.68 -15.03 -52.21
N ALA A 584 -9.07 -16.05 -51.59
CA ALA A 584 -9.70 -16.83 -50.54
C ALA A 584 -10.12 -15.99 -49.33
N VAL A 585 -9.35 -14.94 -48.98
CA VAL A 585 -9.73 -14.00 -47.91
C VAL A 585 -10.99 -13.22 -48.29
N TYR A 586 -11.07 -12.69 -49.50
CA TYR A 586 -12.26 -11.93 -49.94
C TYR A 586 -13.49 -12.81 -50.10
N ASP A 587 -13.32 -14.04 -50.59
CA ASP A 587 -14.40 -15.03 -50.65
C ASP A 587 -14.93 -15.34 -49.23
N LEU A 588 -14.04 -15.50 -48.25
CA LEU A 588 -14.43 -15.67 -46.85
C LEU A 588 -15.17 -14.45 -46.30
N LEU A 589 -14.70 -13.23 -46.59
CA LEU A 589 -15.39 -12.00 -46.15
C LEU A 589 -16.80 -11.89 -46.73
N GLN A 590 -16.99 -12.31 -47.99
CA GLN A 590 -18.30 -12.36 -48.62
C GLN A 590 -19.19 -13.41 -47.95
N GLN A 591 -18.69 -14.63 -47.75
CA GLN A 591 -19.43 -15.69 -47.04
C GLN A 591 -19.84 -15.26 -45.62
N ILE A 592 -18.96 -14.55 -44.90
CA ILE A 592 -19.25 -14.01 -43.57
C ILE A 592 -20.36 -12.95 -43.64
N ARG A 593 -20.29 -12.03 -44.62
CA ARG A 593 -21.30 -11.00 -44.84
C ARG A 593 -22.68 -11.62 -45.12
N ASP A 594 -22.71 -12.74 -45.81
CA ASP A 594 -23.94 -13.45 -46.20
C ASP A 594 -24.58 -14.27 -45.06
N THR A 595 -23.88 -14.47 -43.94
CA THR A 595 -24.46 -15.14 -42.75
C THR A 595 -25.60 -14.36 -42.10
N ASN A 596 -25.68 -13.04 -42.36
CA ASN A 596 -26.71 -12.13 -41.82
C ASN A 596 -26.85 -12.16 -40.29
N ASP A 597 -25.79 -12.52 -39.56
CA ASP A 597 -25.74 -12.37 -38.10
C ASP A 597 -25.89 -10.89 -37.69
N ASN A 598 -26.57 -10.64 -36.56
CA ASN A 598 -26.75 -9.27 -36.08
C ASN A 598 -25.39 -8.60 -35.78
N GLY A 599 -25.12 -7.45 -36.41
CA GLY A 599 -23.85 -6.74 -36.29
C GLY A 599 -22.72 -7.25 -37.19
N ILE A 600 -22.98 -8.21 -38.08
CA ILE A 600 -21.93 -8.80 -38.94
C ILE A 600 -21.47 -7.85 -40.04
N LYS A 601 -22.37 -7.02 -40.57
CA LYS A 601 -22.04 -6.06 -41.64
C LYS A 601 -21.06 -5.01 -41.12
N GLU A 602 -21.34 -4.43 -39.96
CA GLU A 602 -20.47 -3.48 -39.27
C GLU A 602 -19.13 -4.12 -38.90
N TRP A 603 -19.15 -5.40 -38.51
CA TRP A 603 -17.92 -6.15 -38.26
C TRP A 603 -17.08 -6.31 -39.53
N VAL A 604 -17.70 -6.75 -40.64
CA VAL A 604 -17.00 -6.92 -41.93
C VAL A 604 -16.47 -5.57 -42.41
N ASP A 605 -17.27 -4.51 -42.35
CA ASP A 605 -16.85 -3.17 -42.80
C ASP A 605 -15.63 -2.64 -42.02
N TYR A 606 -15.55 -2.92 -40.71
CA TYR A 606 -14.35 -2.61 -39.92
C TYR A 606 -13.15 -3.49 -40.31
N TYR A 607 -13.33 -4.81 -40.38
CA TYR A 607 -12.22 -5.75 -40.63
C TYR A 607 -11.75 -5.79 -42.09
N GLN A 608 -12.55 -5.29 -43.03
CA GLN A 608 -12.21 -5.16 -44.44
C GLN A 608 -11.36 -3.91 -44.73
N GLN A 609 -11.21 -3.00 -43.76
CA GLN A 609 -10.25 -1.90 -43.86
C GLN A 609 -8.85 -2.45 -44.20
N SER A 610 -8.17 -1.79 -45.14
CA SER A 610 -6.94 -2.30 -45.76
C SER A 610 -5.88 -2.68 -44.74
N TYR A 611 -5.60 -1.81 -43.77
CA TYR A 611 -4.60 -2.06 -42.74
C TYR A 611 -5.03 -3.14 -41.73
N VAL A 612 -6.32 -3.23 -41.42
CA VAL A 612 -6.85 -4.25 -40.49
C VAL A 612 -6.70 -5.63 -41.11
N LEU A 613 -7.16 -5.80 -42.34
CA LEU A 613 -7.09 -7.08 -43.04
C LEU A 613 -5.62 -7.49 -43.31
N ALA A 614 -4.78 -6.54 -43.74
CA ALA A 614 -3.34 -6.74 -43.93
C ALA A 614 -2.62 -7.15 -42.65
N SER A 615 -3.11 -6.74 -41.48
CA SER A 615 -2.51 -7.10 -40.19
C SER A 615 -2.81 -8.54 -39.75
N LEU A 616 -3.81 -9.18 -40.36
CA LEU A 616 -4.28 -10.52 -39.99
C LEU A 616 -3.79 -11.63 -40.91
N ASN A 617 -3.55 -11.35 -42.20
CA ASN A 617 -3.22 -12.36 -43.20
C ASN A 617 -1.98 -11.97 -44.03
N GLN A 618 -1.04 -12.92 -44.17
CA GLN A 618 0.24 -12.71 -44.85
C GLN A 618 0.12 -12.38 -46.35
N PHE A 619 -0.91 -12.89 -47.03
CA PHE A 619 -1.11 -12.69 -48.47
C PHE A 619 -1.81 -11.35 -48.79
N ILE A 620 -2.41 -10.72 -47.78
CA ILE A 620 -2.93 -9.35 -47.86
C ILE A 620 -1.86 -8.34 -47.42
N SER A 621 -1.01 -8.74 -46.47
CA SER A 621 0.07 -7.91 -45.94
C SER A 621 1.14 -7.60 -46.99
N ASN A 622 1.74 -6.41 -46.89
CA ASN A 622 2.96 -6.05 -47.60
C ASN A 622 4.22 -6.24 -46.74
N ILE A 623 4.10 -6.82 -45.54
CA ILE A 623 5.24 -7.23 -44.73
C ILE A 623 5.99 -8.34 -45.46
N ASP A 624 7.31 -8.28 -45.41
CA ASP A 624 8.19 -9.33 -45.92
C ASP A 624 7.78 -10.71 -45.38
N PRO A 625 7.51 -11.73 -46.22
CA PRO A 625 6.99 -13.02 -45.77
C PRO A 625 7.90 -13.72 -44.74
N GLU A 626 9.21 -13.55 -44.85
CA GLU A 626 10.16 -14.15 -43.89
C GLU A 626 10.04 -13.48 -42.52
N ILE A 627 9.95 -12.14 -42.50
CA ILE A 627 9.74 -11.38 -41.26
C ILE A 627 8.36 -11.67 -40.67
N TRP A 628 7.32 -11.80 -41.49
CA TRP A 628 5.99 -12.19 -41.06
C TRP A 628 6.02 -13.54 -40.33
N LEU A 629 6.74 -14.53 -40.87
CA LEU A 629 6.84 -15.85 -40.24
C LEU A 629 7.67 -15.81 -38.95
N LYS A 630 8.76 -15.03 -38.92
CA LYS A 630 9.64 -14.88 -37.73
C LYS A 630 8.97 -14.17 -36.55
N SER A 631 8.11 -13.17 -36.80
CA SER A 631 7.55 -12.31 -35.74
C SER A 631 6.51 -12.97 -34.83
N GLY A 632 6.17 -14.24 -35.07
CA GLY A 632 5.17 -14.99 -34.32
C GLY A 632 3.74 -14.45 -34.53
N SER A 633 2.76 -15.06 -33.87
CA SER A 633 1.32 -14.74 -34.05
C SER A 633 0.61 -14.29 -32.78
N ASN A 634 1.35 -14.14 -31.68
CA ASN A 634 0.80 -13.81 -30.37
C ASN A 634 1.70 -12.84 -29.59
N THR A 635 1.09 -12.07 -28.72
CA THR A 635 1.75 -11.11 -27.82
C THR A 635 2.14 -11.74 -26.48
N ASN A 636 2.42 -13.06 -26.47
CA ASN A 636 2.76 -13.77 -25.24
C ASN A 636 4.00 -13.20 -24.54
N TYR A 637 4.95 -12.62 -25.30
CA TYR A 637 6.14 -12.01 -24.70
C TYR A 637 5.79 -10.72 -23.99
N ALA A 638 4.93 -9.88 -24.57
CA ALA A 638 4.41 -8.70 -23.89
C ALA A 638 3.55 -9.07 -22.65
N GLU A 639 2.62 -10.02 -22.77
CA GLU A 639 1.81 -10.50 -21.63
C GLU A 639 2.70 -11.04 -20.48
N ALA A 640 3.74 -11.80 -20.83
CA ALA A 640 4.68 -12.34 -19.85
C ALA A 640 5.60 -11.26 -19.27
N ALA A 641 6.04 -10.27 -20.07
CA ALA A 641 6.78 -9.10 -19.58
C ALA A 641 5.96 -8.35 -18.54
N HIS A 642 4.70 -8.03 -18.84
CA HIS A 642 3.78 -7.42 -17.91
C HIS A 642 3.60 -8.26 -16.63
N SER A 643 3.42 -9.58 -16.76
CA SER A 643 3.32 -10.48 -15.59
C SER A 643 4.58 -10.46 -14.73
N MET A 644 5.77 -10.44 -15.34
CA MET A 644 7.05 -10.37 -14.62
C MET A 644 7.23 -9.05 -13.90
N VAL A 645 7.00 -7.94 -14.60
CA VAL A 645 7.10 -6.59 -14.03
C VAL A 645 6.07 -6.43 -12.92
N ASN A 646 4.83 -6.88 -13.10
CA ASN A 646 3.78 -6.84 -12.07
C ASN A 646 4.13 -7.59 -10.77
N ARG A 647 5.07 -8.54 -10.78
CA ARG A 647 5.60 -9.17 -9.55
C ARG A 647 6.48 -8.21 -8.75
N GLU A 648 7.09 -7.24 -9.42
CA GLU A 648 7.76 -6.08 -8.81
C GLU A 648 6.72 -5.04 -8.31
N GLY A 649 5.43 -5.36 -8.23
CA GLY A 649 4.40 -4.50 -7.65
C GLY A 649 3.36 -4.00 -8.64
N LYS A 650 2.16 -3.73 -8.12
CA LYS A 650 0.98 -3.20 -8.83
C LYS A 650 0.43 -2.00 -8.06
N GLN A 651 -0.31 -1.13 -8.74
CA GLN A 651 -0.94 0.05 -8.13
C GLN A 651 0.08 0.93 -7.37
N LEU A 652 1.26 1.09 -7.95
CA LEU A 652 2.37 1.87 -7.39
C LEU A 652 2.15 3.37 -7.62
N SER A 653 2.85 4.21 -6.84
CA SER A 653 3.05 5.61 -7.24
C SER A 653 3.83 5.66 -8.58
N LEU A 654 3.73 6.76 -9.32
CA LEU A 654 4.42 6.90 -10.60
C LEU A 654 5.94 6.81 -10.44
N LEU A 655 6.51 7.53 -9.46
CA LEU A 655 7.94 7.49 -9.17
C LEU A 655 8.41 6.08 -8.79
N SER A 656 7.67 5.40 -7.90
CA SER A 656 8.03 4.04 -7.49
C SER A 656 7.93 3.04 -8.65
N ALA A 657 6.97 3.22 -9.57
CA ALA A 657 6.85 2.39 -10.77
C ALA A 657 8.05 2.55 -11.71
N ILE A 658 8.51 3.79 -11.92
CA ILE A 658 9.69 4.10 -12.73
C ILE A 658 10.96 3.51 -12.09
N LEU A 659 11.19 3.77 -10.79
CA LEU A 659 12.36 3.25 -10.06
C LEU A 659 12.43 1.71 -10.11
N ARG A 660 11.29 1.03 -9.91
CA ARG A 660 11.24 -0.43 -9.98
C ARG A 660 11.38 -0.96 -11.41
N GLY A 661 10.84 -0.25 -12.40
CA GLY A 661 11.05 -0.54 -13.82
C GLY A 661 12.53 -0.50 -14.17
N LYS A 662 13.22 0.58 -13.79
CA LYS A 662 14.67 0.76 -13.97
C LYS A 662 15.47 -0.41 -13.38
N ARG A 663 15.25 -0.71 -12.11
CA ARG A 663 15.97 -1.79 -11.41
C ARG A 663 15.75 -3.16 -12.06
N PHE A 664 14.54 -3.42 -12.57
CA PHE A 664 14.24 -4.65 -13.28
C PHE A 664 15.00 -4.72 -14.60
N ASP A 665 15.00 -3.63 -15.37
CA ASP A 665 15.68 -3.56 -16.67
C ASP A 665 17.22 -3.66 -16.51
N GLU A 666 17.81 -2.96 -15.53
CA GLU A 666 19.23 -3.07 -15.17
C GLU A 666 19.60 -4.51 -14.77
N ARG A 667 18.74 -5.19 -13.99
CA ARG A 667 18.94 -6.58 -13.58
C ARG A 667 18.97 -7.52 -14.78
N CYS A 668 18.10 -7.31 -15.76
CA CYS A 668 18.09 -8.10 -16.99
C CYS A 668 19.41 -7.96 -17.77
N TYR A 669 19.91 -6.75 -17.96
CA TYR A 669 21.18 -6.53 -18.66
C TYR A 669 22.40 -7.02 -17.87
N LYS A 670 22.41 -6.84 -16.56
CA LYS A 670 23.46 -7.41 -15.70
C LYS A 670 23.50 -8.93 -15.76
N THR A 671 22.33 -9.57 -15.86
CA THR A 671 22.22 -11.02 -16.05
C THR A 671 22.81 -11.46 -17.39
N ILE A 672 22.56 -10.70 -18.46
CA ILE A 672 23.15 -10.94 -19.78
C ILE A 672 24.67 -10.81 -19.73
N ASP A 673 25.20 -9.75 -19.13
CA ASP A 673 26.63 -9.51 -18.99
C ASP A 673 27.34 -10.62 -18.20
N ILE A 674 26.75 -11.05 -17.07
CA ILE A 674 27.26 -12.17 -16.29
C ILE A 674 27.26 -13.46 -17.12
N CYS A 675 26.19 -13.73 -17.87
CA CYS A 675 26.10 -14.90 -18.74
C CYS A 675 27.20 -14.89 -19.81
N ASN A 676 27.46 -13.73 -20.43
CA ASN A 676 28.53 -13.57 -21.42
C ASN A 676 29.93 -13.78 -20.83
N LYS A 677 30.19 -13.25 -19.63
CA LYS A 677 31.50 -13.33 -18.97
C LYS A 677 31.81 -14.71 -18.38
N SER A 678 30.79 -15.39 -17.86
CA SER A 678 30.97 -16.62 -17.08
C SER A 678 30.46 -17.89 -17.79
N GLY A 679 29.64 -17.74 -18.83
CA GLY A 679 28.88 -18.85 -19.43
C GLY A 679 27.74 -19.39 -18.56
N VAL A 680 27.52 -18.82 -17.37
CA VAL A 680 26.48 -19.28 -16.43
C VAL A 680 25.13 -18.63 -16.77
N PRO A 681 24.10 -19.42 -17.14
CA PRO A 681 22.79 -18.87 -17.48
C PRO A 681 22.03 -18.41 -16.23
N TYR A 682 21.06 -17.51 -16.42
CA TYR A 682 20.18 -17.00 -15.35
C TYR A 682 19.44 -18.12 -14.58
N THR A 683 19.15 -19.23 -15.25
CA THR A 683 18.45 -20.36 -14.65
C THR A 683 18.90 -21.67 -15.29
N HIS A 684 18.99 -22.72 -14.47
CA HIS A 684 19.17 -24.10 -14.95
C HIS A 684 17.87 -24.70 -15.51
N ARG A 685 16.72 -24.05 -15.32
CA ARG A 685 15.48 -24.51 -15.95
C ARG A 685 15.58 -24.24 -17.45
N ASP A 686 15.34 -25.28 -18.24
CA ASP A 686 15.25 -25.13 -19.69
C ASP A 686 14.11 -24.16 -20.04
N ARG A 687 14.49 -23.00 -20.58
CA ARG A 687 13.59 -21.95 -21.04
C ARG A 687 13.71 -21.72 -22.55
N SER A 688 14.34 -22.66 -23.25
CA SER A 688 14.46 -22.65 -24.70
C SER A 688 13.08 -22.61 -25.38
N GLU A 689 13.05 -22.18 -26.63
CA GLU A 689 11.84 -22.19 -27.44
C GLU A 689 11.26 -23.60 -27.57
N ILE A 690 12.12 -24.63 -27.63
CA ILE A 690 11.72 -26.04 -27.67
C ILE A 690 10.93 -26.39 -26.41
N LYS A 691 11.48 -26.07 -25.23
CA LYS A 691 10.80 -26.40 -23.97
C LYS A 691 9.49 -25.64 -23.80
N ARG A 692 9.46 -24.36 -24.14
CA ARG A 692 8.23 -23.55 -24.12
C ARG A 692 7.16 -24.11 -25.06
N THR A 693 7.57 -24.56 -26.25
CA THR A 693 6.69 -25.19 -27.23
C THR A 693 6.17 -26.52 -26.71
N GLN A 694 7.02 -27.35 -26.11
CA GLN A 694 6.63 -28.60 -25.45
C GLN A 694 5.56 -28.35 -24.38
N GLU A 695 5.79 -27.38 -23.48
CA GLU A 695 4.82 -27.04 -22.43
C GLU A 695 3.50 -26.51 -23.01
N SER A 696 3.55 -25.72 -24.08
CA SER A 696 2.36 -25.24 -24.79
C SER A 696 1.55 -26.41 -25.36
N ILE A 697 2.22 -27.38 -25.99
CA ILE A 697 1.60 -28.61 -26.50
C ILE A 697 0.95 -29.39 -25.36
N THR A 698 1.65 -29.61 -24.24
CA THR A 698 1.11 -30.30 -23.06
C THR A 698 -0.12 -29.59 -22.50
N ARG A 699 -0.09 -28.27 -22.36
CA ARG A 699 -1.24 -27.46 -21.90
C ARG A 699 -2.45 -27.62 -22.82
N LYS A 700 -2.25 -27.55 -24.14
CA LYS A 700 -3.32 -27.76 -25.14
C LYS A 700 -3.89 -29.18 -25.07
N ALA A 701 -3.03 -30.20 -24.94
CA ALA A 701 -3.48 -31.58 -24.79
C ALA A 701 -4.32 -31.79 -23.53
N SER A 702 -3.93 -31.23 -22.39
CA SER A 702 -4.69 -31.29 -21.14
C SER A 702 -6.02 -30.51 -21.22
N HIS A 703 -6.06 -29.38 -21.92
CA HIS A 703 -7.31 -28.64 -22.15
C HIS A 703 -8.27 -29.45 -23.01
N ASN A 704 -7.77 -30.06 -24.09
CA ASN A 704 -8.58 -30.89 -25.00
C ASN A 704 -9.10 -32.17 -24.32
N GLN A 705 -8.37 -32.73 -23.34
CA GLN A 705 -8.87 -33.84 -22.51
C GLN A 705 -10.01 -33.43 -21.59
N LYS A 706 -10.02 -32.19 -21.07
CA LYS A 706 -11.10 -31.68 -20.22
C LYS A 706 -12.36 -31.28 -21.01
N SER A 707 -12.23 -31.03 -22.32
CA SER A 707 -13.32 -30.59 -23.20
C SER A 707 -13.90 -31.68 -24.09
N LYS A 708 -13.69 -32.97 -23.79
CA LYS A 708 -14.30 -34.05 -24.58
C LYS A 708 -15.82 -34.09 -24.35
N GLU A 709 -16.57 -33.49 -25.27
CA GLU A 709 -17.75 -34.13 -25.83
C GLU A 709 -17.34 -35.47 -26.46
N SER A 710 -18.23 -36.45 -26.36
CA SER A 710 -18.05 -37.85 -26.71
C SER A 710 -17.53 -38.05 -28.14
N VAL A 711 -16.24 -38.36 -28.26
CA VAL A 711 -15.73 -39.05 -29.45
C VAL A 711 -16.22 -40.49 -29.33
N ILE A 712 -17.23 -40.85 -30.13
CA ILE A 712 -17.62 -42.23 -30.35
C ILE A 712 -16.47 -42.86 -31.14
N ASP A 713 -15.75 -43.76 -30.48
CA ASP A 713 -14.74 -44.59 -31.11
C ASP A 713 -15.46 -45.77 -31.76
N LEU A 714 -15.60 -45.74 -33.09
CA LEU A 714 -16.11 -46.87 -33.87
C LEU A 714 -14.93 -47.78 -34.21
N THR A 715 -14.41 -48.51 -33.22
CA THR A 715 -13.76 -49.82 -33.45
C THR A 715 -13.77 -50.68 -32.16
N ASN A 716 -14.75 -51.59 -32.15
CA ASN A 716 -14.91 -52.88 -31.48
C ASN A 716 -14.03 -53.36 -30.28
N ASP A 717 -14.80 -53.90 -29.32
CA ASP A 717 -14.67 -55.19 -28.61
C ASP A 717 -13.49 -55.42 -27.63
N GLU A 718 -13.76 -55.27 -26.32
CA GLU A 718 -13.86 -56.40 -25.37
C GLU A 718 -14.24 -55.95 -23.93
N LEU A 719 -14.97 -56.82 -23.23
CA LEU A 719 -15.62 -56.62 -21.93
C LEU A 719 -14.67 -56.53 -20.72
N PRO A 720 -15.10 -55.92 -19.59
CA PRO A 720 -14.25 -55.54 -18.48
C PRO A 720 -14.14 -56.62 -17.40
N THR A 721 -12.96 -56.77 -16.77
CA THR A 721 -12.84 -57.47 -15.49
C THR A 721 -12.12 -56.63 -14.44
N LYS A 722 -12.83 -56.41 -13.33
CA LYS A 722 -12.33 -55.85 -12.07
C LYS A 722 -11.41 -56.86 -11.39
N SER A 723 -10.33 -56.38 -10.76
CA SER A 723 -10.04 -56.79 -9.39
C SER A 723 -9.22 -55.75 -8.64
N SER A 724 -9.74 -55.41 -7.47
CA SER A 724 -9.20 -54.54 -6.45
C SER A 724 -8.24 -55.31 -5.54
N LEU A 725 -7.07 -54.75 -5.22
CA LEU A 725 -6.37 -55.07 -3.98
C LEU A 725 -5.83 -53.79 -3.33
N LYS A 726 -6.52 -53.38 -2.26
CA LYS A 726 -6.02 -52.46 -1.24
C LYS A 726 -4.98 -53.19 -0.38
N ARG A 727 -3.83 -52.56 -0.13
CA ARG A 727 -3.16 -52.64 1.18
C ARG A 727 -2.77 -51.25 1.65
N SER A 728 -3.06 -51.05 2.93
CA SER A 728 -3.17 -49.83 3.69
C SER A 728 -1.88 -49.48 4.42
N SER A 729 -1.59 -48.16 4.51
CA SER A 729 -1.11 -47.40 5.69
C SER A 729 0.12 -47.94 6.45
N VAL A 730 1.20 -47.20 6.70
CA VAL A 730 1.28 -45.88 7.33
C VAL A 730 2.64 -45.24 7.00
N ASN A 731 2.62 -44.09 6.32
CA ASN A 731 3.57 -42.99 6.56
C ASN A 731 2.85 -41.69 6.21
N ARG A 732 1.83 -41.39 7.04
CA ARG A 732 1.14 -40.10 7.06
C ARG A 732 2.04 -39.13 7.80
N ASN A 733 2.31 -38.00 7.15
CA ASN A 733 2.54 -36.66 7.70
C ASN A 733 3.82 -36.00 7.17
N LYS A 734 3.81 -35.57 5.90
CA LYS A 734 4.39 -34.25 5.49
C LYS A 734 4.20 -33.86 4.01
N SER A 735 3.98 -34.80 3.09
CA SER A 735 4.18 -34.51 1.64
C SER A 735 2.94 -34.55 0.72
N LEU A 736 1.78 -35.09 1.16
CA LEU A 736 0.59 -35.26 0.29
C LEU A 736 -0.57 -34.28 0.54
N LYS A 737 -0.59 -33.52 1.64
CA LYS A 737 -1.54 -32.39 1.82
C LYS A 737 -1.11 -31.15 1.04
N LYS A 738 0.19 -30.97 0.81
CA LYS A 738 0.73 -29.81 0.10
C LYS A 738 0.40 -29.82 -1.41
N SER A 739 0.51 -30.98 -2.08
CA SER A 739 0.36 -31.04 -3.54
C SER A 739 -1.07 -31.20 -4.09
N LYS A 740 -2.08 -31.50 -3.26
CA LYS A 740 -3.50 -31.52 -3.68
C LYS A 740 -4.25 -30.24 -3.31
N GLN A 741 -3.83 -29.56 -2.24
CA GLN A 741 -4.44 -28.30 -1.79
C GLN A 741 -3.87 -27.09 -2.56
N GLU A 742 -2.55 -27.04 -2.85
CA GLU A 742 -1.96 -26.00 -3.72
C GLU A 742 -2.53 -26.05 -5.15
N LYS A 743 -2.79 -27.25 -5.70
CA LYS A 743 -3.31 -27.41 -7.07
C LYS A 743 -4.80 -27.13 -7.25
N SER A 744 -5.64 -27.24 -6.21
CA SER A 744 -7.06 -26.87 -6.31
C SER A 744 -7.31 -25.39 -5.98
N GLU A 745 -6.51 -24.80 -5.08
CA GLU A 745 -6.58 -23.37 -4.74
C GLU A 745 -5.96 -22.48 -5.83
N GLU A 746 -4.88 -22.89 -6.52
CA GLU A 746 -4.34 -22.16 -7.70
C GLU A 746 -5.30 -22.15 -8.90
N ILE A 747 -6.15 -23.17 -9.07
CA ILE A 747 -7.16 -23.21 -10.14
C ILE A 747 -8.37 -22.33 -9.79
N SER A 748 -8.72 -22.20 -8.50
CA SER A 748 -9.76 -21.27 -8.01
C SER A 748 -9.34 -19.80 -8.16
N THR A 749 -8.09 -19.46 -7.83
CA THR A 749 -7.55 -18.08 -7.97
C THR A 749 -7.27 -17.66 -9.41
N MET A 750 -6.92 -18.61 -10.29
CA MET A 750 -6.86 -18.40 -11.73
C MET A 750 -8.21 -18.00 -12.36
N ASN A 751 -9.33 -18.53 -11.86
CA ASN A 751 -10.66 -18.20 -12.37
C ASN A 751 -11.21 -16.87 -11.79
N GLU A 752 -10.88 -16.51 -10.55
CA GLU A 752 -11.25 -15.22 -9.95
C GLU A 752 -10.44 -14.02 -10.52
N ILE A 753 -9.16 -14.20 -10.87
CA ILE A 753 -8.35 -13.16 -11.54
C ILE A 753 -8.84 -12.88 -12.97
N SER A 754 -9.29 -13.93 -13.67
CA SER A 754 -9.86 -13.83 -15.02
C SER A 754 -11.21 -13.08 -15.05
N GLN A 755 -12.04 -13.20 -14.00
CA GLN A 755 -13.30 -12.44 -13.88
C GLN A 755 -13.07 -10.96 -13.57
N LEU A 756 -12.06 -10.61 -12.76
CA LEU A 756 -11.76 -9.21 -12.41
C LEU A 756 -11.09 -8.41 -13.54
N GLU A 757 -10.30 -9.05 -14.42
CA GLU A 757 -9.75 -8.43 -15.64
C GLU A 757 -10.83 -8.06 -16.68
N ILE A 758 -11.92 -8.81 -16.70
CA ILE A 758 -13.08 -8.52 -17.55
C ILE A 758 -13.88 -7.33 -16.97
N GLU A 759 -13.94 -7.18 -15.63
CA GLU A 759 -14.54 -6.04 -14.92
C GLU A 759 -13.77 -4.71 -15.18
N GLU A 760 -12.43 -4.73 -15.21
CA GLU A 760 -11.56 -3.58 -15.56
C GLU A 760 -11.78 -3.12 -17.02
N ARG A 761 -11.87 -4.06 -17.96
CA ARG A 761 -12.18 -3.77 -19.37
C ARG A 761 -13.58 -3.16 -19.56
N LYS A 762 -14.56 -3.50 -18.72
CA LYS A 762 -15.91 -2.89 -18.74
C LYS A 762 -15.93 -1.48 -18.16
N MET A 763 -15.03 -1.13 -17.23
CA MET A 763 -14.94 0.22 -16.70
C MET A 763 -14.23 1.19 -17.65
N ALA A 764 -13.15 0.77 -18.32
CA ALA A 764 -12.50 1.58 -19.35
C ALA A 764 -13.46 1.94 -20.52
N LEU A 765 -14.39 1.04 -20.84
CA LEU A 765 -15.44 1.31 -21.84
C LEU A 765 -16.51 2.31 -21.33
N ARG A 766 -16.83 2.35 -20.02
CA ARG A 766 -17.78 3.32 -19.42
C ARG A 766 -17.19 4.74 -19.33
N GLU A 767 -15.88 4.85 -19.13
CA GLU A 767 -15.16 6.13 -19.09
C GLU A 767 -15.01 6.74 -20.49
N ARG A 768 -14.68 5.92 -21.49
CA ARG A 768 -14.68 6.31 -22.92
C ARG A 768 -16.07 6.79 -23.39
N ALA A 769 -17.16 6.24 -22.84
CA ALA A 769 -18.52 6.68 -23.16
C ALA A 769 -18.94 7.98 -22.44
N ALA A 770 -18.32 8.31 -21.30
CA ALA A 770 -18.55 9.56 -20.57
C ALA A 770 -17.83 10.75 -21.24
N GLU A 771 -16.62 10.52 -21.76
CA GLU A 771 -15.84 11.50 -22.53
C GLU A 771 -16.58 11.94 -23.81
N VAL A 772 -17.22 10.98 -24.50
CA VAL A 772 -17.99 11.25 -25.73
C VAL A 772 -19.23 12.10 -25.44
N ARG A 773 -20.00 11.77 -24.39
CA ARG A 773 -21.17 12.57 -23.97
C ARG A 773 -20.82 14.00 -23.54
N LYS A 774 -19.60 14.21 -23.03
CA LYS A 774 -19.13 15.55 -22.65
C LYS A 774 -18.79 16.39 -23.89
N LYS A 775 -18.13 15.79 -24.89
CA LYS A 775 -17.82 16.48 -26.17
C LYS A 775 -19.07 16.78 -26.99
N GLU A 776 -20.09 15.92 -26.94
CA GLU A 776 -21.40 16.18 -27.55
C GLU A 776 -22.10 17.39 -26.90
N ALA A 777 -22.11 17.47 -25.56
CA ALA A 777 -22.68 18.62 -24.84
C ALA A 777 -21.94 19.94 -25.09
N GLU A 778 -20.62 19.91 -25.27
CA GLU A 778 -19.81 21.08 -25.64
C GLU A 778 -20.11 21.56 -27.07
N ALA A 779 -20.33 20.64 -28.01
CA ALA A 779 -20.72 20.97 -29.39
C ALA A 779 -22.12 21.59 -29.47
N GLU A 780 -23.11 21.03 -28.75
CA GLU A 780 -24.49 21.54 -28.74
C GLU A 780 -24.58 22.95 -28.12
N ALA A 781 -23.81 23.22 -27.06
CA ALA A 781 -23.73 24.55 -26.45
C ALA A 781 -23.15 25.61 -27.39
N LEU A 782 -22.12 25.25 -28.18
CA LEU A 782 -21.53 26.11 -29.21
C LEU A 782 -22.52 26.43 -30.34
N GLU A 783 -23.36 25.47 -30.71
CA GLU A 783 -24.34 25.63 -31.78
C GLU A 783 -25.52 26.53 -31.37
N ILE A 784 -25.97 26.42 -30.12
CA ILE A 784 -26.99 27.32 -29.52
C ILE A 784 -26.45 28.76 -29.42
N ALA A 785 -25.21 28.93 -28.99
CA ALA A 785 -24.57 30.25 -28.88
C ALA A 785 -24.41 30.91 -30.26
N ASN A 786 -24.01 30.15 -31.28
CA ASN A 786 -23.92 30.65 -32.66
C ASN A 786 -25.28 31.00 -33.26
N SER A 787 -26.32 30.24 -32.93
CA SER A 787 -27.69 30.52 -33.37
C SER A 787 -28.28 31.78 -32.72
N GLN A 788 -27.98 32.03 -31.44
CA GLN A 788 -28.37 33.27 -30.75
C GLN A 788 -27.65 34.49 -31.34
N ARG A 789 -26.34 34.40 -31.61
CA ARG A 789 -25.57 35.48 -32.26
C ARG A 789 -26.06 35.79 -33.68
N LYS A 790 -26.53 34.78 -34.42
CA LYS A 790 -27.16 35.00 -35.75
C LYS A 790 -28.50 35.75 -35.64
N LYS A 791 -29.37 35.35 -34.71
CA LYS A 791 -30.66 36.03 -34.48
C LYS A 791 -30.50 37.47 -33.98
N GLU A 792 -29.48 37.73 -33.16
CA GLU A 792 -29.13 39.09 -32.74
C GLU A 792 -28.63 39.91 -33.92
N ASN A 793 -27.75 39.37 -34.78
CA ASN A 793 -27.26 40.08 -35.96
C ASN A 793 -28.35 40.32 -37.03
N GLU A 794 -29.34 39.45 -37.14
CA GLU A 794 -30.52 39.62 -38.03
C GLU A 794 -31.54 40.64 -37.49
N SER A 795 -31.43 41.06 -36.22
CA SER A 795 -32.28 42.09 -35.63
C SER A 795 -31.71 43.52 -35.74
N PHE A 796 -30.50 43.65 -36.30
CA PHE A 796 -29.78 44.93 -36.49
C PHE A 796 -29.58 45.31 -37.96
N ILE A 797 -30.23 44.60 -38.89
CA ILE A 797 -30.37 44.93 -40.34
C ILE A 797 -31.86 44.86 -40.66
#